data_AF-A0A314UAE0-F1
#
_entry.id   AF-A0A314UAE0-F1
#
_cell.length_a   1.000
_cell.length_b   1.000
_cell.length_c   1.000
_cell.angle_alpha   90.00
_cell.angle_beta   90.00
_cell.angle_gamma   90.00
#
_symmetry.space_group_name_H-M   'P 1'
#
loop_
_entity.id
_entity.type
_entity.pdbx_description
1 polymer ?
#
loop_
_entity_poly.entity_id
_entity_poly.type
_entity_poly.pdbx_seq_one_letter_code
_entity_poly.pdbx_strand_id
1 'polypeptide(L)'
;MRIDEESEGVSASRNHLVFAYYVTGHGFGHATRVVEVVRHLILAGHDVHVVTGAPDFVFTSEIESPRLFIRKVLLDCGAVQADALTVDRLASLAKYSETAVVPRASILKTEVEWLNSIKADLVVSDVVPVACRAAADAGIRSVCVTNFSWDFIYAEYVMAAGSNHRSIVWQIAEDYSHCEFLIRLPGYCPMPAFRDVVDVPLVVRRVRRSRKEVRQELGIEDDVKLVILNFGGQPAGWKLKEEFLPPGWLCLVCGGSDTQELPPNFIKLAKDAYTPDFMAASDCMLAHILQETAIGKNYADKLSGARRLRDAIILGYQLQRVPGRDMAIPEWYANAESELGMGSPTCEMSEKSSLMNSCTEDFEILHGDLQGLSDTMTFLKSLAELDSMYDSDKSAEKRQMRERKAAAGLFNWEDEIFVARAPGRLDVMGGIADYSGSLVLQMPIKEACHVAVQRNHPSKHRLWKHALVRQQAEGKNPTPVLQIVSYGSELSNRGPTFDMDLADFMDGDQPMSYEKAKKYFSQDPSQKWAAYVAGVILVLMTELGIRFEESISLLVSSTVPEGKGVSSSASVEVATMSAIAASHGLSISPRDLALLCQKVENHIVGAPCGVMDQMTSACGEANKLLAMLCQPAEVLGLVEIPGHIRFWGIDSGIRHSVGGADYGSVRIGAFMGRKMIKCAASAILSRSSGTENGPNPDELEDNGFELLETEASLDYLCNLSPHRYEALYVKMLPESILGETFLEKYDGHNDPVTVIDPNHNYGVTAPAKHPIYENFRVKAFKALLTSANSDYQLTALGELLYQCHYSYSACGLGSDGTNRLVRLVQEMQHSKASKSGDGTLYGAKITGGGSGGTVCAVGRNSLQSSQQILEIQQRYKDATGYLPYILRAHHLVQASLDI
;
A
#
# COMPACT_ATOMS: atom_id res chain seq x y z
N MET A 1 -12.69 -19.71 -27.15
CA MET A 1 -11.96 -20.27 -28.30
C MET A 1 -10.55 -19.69 -28.29
N ARG A 2 -9.55 -20.49 -27.91
CA ARG A 2 -8.14 -20.16 -28.14
C ARG A 2 -7.90 -20.22 -29.65
N ILE A 3 -7.28 -19.19 -30.21
CA ILE A 3 -6.73 -19.24 -31.56
C ILE A 3 -5.27 -19.65 -31.36
N ASP A 4 -4.95 -20.87 -31.78
CA ASP A 4 -3.56 -21.28 -31.94
C ASP A 4 -3.01 -20.53 -33.17
N GLU A 5 -1.96 -19.74 -32.96
CA GLU A 5 -1.21 -19.04 -34.01
C GLU A 5 -0.37 -20.06 -34.78
N GLU A 6 -0.97 -20.83 -35.70
CA GLU A 6 -0.27 -21.51 -36.80
C GLU A 6 -1.28 -22.25 -37.71
N SER A 7 -2.12 -21.51 -38.44
CA SER A 7 -2.68 -22.00 -39.69
C SER A 7 -3.23 -20.84 -40.53
N GLU A 8 -2.57 -20.55 -41.66
CA GLU A 8 -3.21 -19.85 -42.76
C GLU A 8 -4.43 -20.66 -43.22
N GLY A 9 -5.62 -20.05 -43.17
CA GLY A 9 -6.84 -20.59 -43.77
C GLY A 9 -7.81 -21.30 -42.83
N VAL A 10 -8.40 -20.59 -41.86
CA VAL A 10 -9.60 -21.08 -41.16
C VAL A 10 -10.86 -20.61 -41.90
N SER A 11 -11.27 -21.43 -42.88
CA SER A 11 -12.67 -21.54 -43.30
C SER A 11 -13.46 -22.17 -42.13
N ALA A 12 -14.08 -21.33 -41.30
CA ALA A 12 -15.10 -21.75 -40.36
C ALA A 12 -16.39 -21.01 -40.71
N SER A 13 -17.44 -21.76 -41.04
CA SER A 13 -18.79 -21.26 -41.21
C SER A 13 -19.22 -20.48 -39.96
N ARG A 14 -19.16 -19.15 -39.98
CA ARG A 14 -19.64 -18.35 -38.85
C ARG A 14 -21.15 -18.22 -38.98
N ASN A 15 -21.88 -18.90 -38.09
CA ASN A 15 -23.28 -18.60 -37.87
C ASN A 15 -23.42 -17.09 -37.62
N HIS A 16 -24.34 -16.46 -38.34
CA HIS A 16 -24.72 -15.07 -38.09
C HIS A 16 -25.29 -14.97 -36.66
N LEU A 17 -24.91 -13.90 -35.93
CA LEU A 17 -25.31 -13.68 -34.54
C LEU A 17 -25.74 -12.22 -34.38
N VAL A 18 -26.64 -11.98 -33.42
CA VAL A 18 -27.12 -10.66 -33.01
C VAL A 18 -26.57 -10.33 -31.62
N PHE A 19 -25.74 -9.28 -31.54
CA PHE A 19 -25.14 -8.81 -30.28
C PHE A 19 -25.90 -7.60 -29.73
N ALA A 20 -26.21 -7.62 -28.44
CA ALA A 20 -26.63 -6.43 -27.70
C ALA A 20 -25.46 -5.90 -26.88
N TYR A 21 -24.86 -4.79 -27.31
CA TYR A 21 -23.65 -4.22 -26.73
C TYR A 21 -23.99 -2.99 -25.89
N TYR A 22 -23.96 -3.14 -24.57
CA TYR A 22 -24.23 -2.08 -23.60
C TYR A 22 -22.96 -1.32 -23.27
N VAL A 23 -23.04 0.01 -23.33
CA VAL A 23 -21.91 0.92 -23.08
C VAL A 23 -22.35 2.04 -22.17
N THR A 24 -21.61 2.24 -21.08
CA THR A 24 -21.85 3.37 -20.17
C THR A 24 -21.86 4.71 -20.93
N GLY A 25 -22.71 5.63 -20.50
CA GLY A 25 -22.72 7.01 -20.99
C GLY A 25 -21.58 7.86 -20.44
N HIS A 26 -20.76 7.32 -19.53
CA HIS A 26 -19.72 8.08 -18.84
C HIS A 26 -18.47 8.28 -19.70
N GLY A 27 -18.31 9.48 -20.26
CA GLY A 27 -17.13 9.87 -21.04
C GLY A 27 -17.01 9.19 -22.41
N PHE A 28 -16.26 9.80 -23.32
CA PHE A 28 -16.07 9.26 -24.68
C PHE A 28 -15.08 8.08 -24.76
N GLY A 29 -14.34 7.80 -23.68
CA GLY A 29 -13.34 6.72 -23.63
C GLY A 29 -13.95 5.33 -23.85
N HIS A 30 -15.05 5.02 -23.16
CA HIS A 30 -15.75 3.74 -23.32
C HIS A 30 -16.31 3.58 -24.74
N ALA A 31 -17.02 4.60 -25.23
CA ALA A 31 -17.60 4.57 -26.56
C ALA A 31 -16.53 4.34 -27.66
N THR A 32 -15.41 5.06 -27.60
CA THR A 32 -14.34 4.92 -28.60
C THR A 32 -13.62 3.56 -28.58
N ARG A 33 -13.53 2.91 -27.40
CA ARG A 33 -13.06 1.54 -27.28
C ARG A 33 -14.05 0.55 -27.89
N VAL A 34 -15.33 0.68 -27.56
CA VAL A 34 -16.38 -0.22 -28.03
C VAL A 34 -16.56 -0.14 -29.54
N VAL A 35 -16.42 1.05 -30.13
CA VAL A 35 -16.44 1.24 -31.60
C VAL A 35 -15.51 0.24 -32.30
N GLU A 36 -14.30 0.02 -31.78
CA GLU A 36 -13.34 -0.87 -32.41
C GLU A 36 -13.78 -2.34 -32.36
N VAL A 37 -14.38 -2.76 -31.25
CA VAL A 37 -14.92 -4.12 -31.09
C VAL A 37 -16.14 -4.32 -31.99
N VAL A 38 -17.08 -3.37 -31.97
CA VAL A 38 -18.31 -3.39 -32.77
C VAL A 38 -17.98 -3.43 -34.26
N ARG A 39 -17.00 -2.64 -34.72
CA ARG A 39 -16.52 -2.66 -36.10
C ARG A 39 -16.09 -4.08 -36.50
N HIS A 40 -15.28 -4.75 -35.69
CA HIS A 40 -14.78 -6.09 -36.00
C HIS A 40 -15.88 -7.15 -35.98
N LEU A 41 -16.89 -7.03 -35.10
CA LEU A 41 -18.06 -7.90 -35.09
C LEU A 41 -18.89 -7.74 -36.38
N ILE A 42 -19.10 -6.51 -36.82
CA ILE A 42 -19.82 -6.21 -38.06
C ILE A 42 -19.05 -6.72 -39.28
N LEU A 43 -17.73 -6.50 -39.33
CA LEU A 43 -16.86 -7.03 -40.39
C LEU A 43 -16.85 -8.57 -40.43
N ALA A 44 -17.04 -9.22 -39.28
CA ALA A 44 -17.21 -10.67 -39.19
C ALA A 44 -18.60 -11.16 -39.64
N GLY A 45 -19.51 -10.25 -40.02
CA GLY A 45 -20.83 -10.57 -40.56
C GLY A 45 -21.97 -10.63 -39.54
N HIS A 46 -21.78 -10.08 -38.34
CA HIS A 46 -22.77 -10.07 -37.26
C HIS A 46 -23.55 -8.75 -37.20
N ASP A 47 -24.75 -8.79 -36.61
CA ASP A 47 -25.56 -7.60 -36.34
C ASP A 47 -25.29 -7.13 -34.90
N VAL A 48 -25.12 -5.82 -34.70
CA VAL A 48 -24.74 -5.26 -33.39
C VAL A 48 -25.65 -4.09 -33.02
N HIS A 49 -26.37 -4.26 -31.91
CA HIS A 49 -27.20 -3.25 -31.28
C HIS A 49 -26.45 -2.60 -30.12
N VAL A 50 -25.95 -1.38 -30.32
CA VAL A 50 -25.27 -0.60 -29.29
C VAL A 50 -26.30 0.15 -28.43
N VAL A 51 -26.33 -0.15 -27.13
CA VAL A 51 -27.19 0.53 -26.14
C VAL A 51 -26.32 1.49 -25.33
N THR A 52 -26.54 2.79 -25.45
CA THR A 52 -25.68 3.79 -24.80
C THR A 52 -26.33 5.16 -24.63
N GLY A 53 -25.86 5.93 -23.64
CA GLY A 53 -26.13 7.36 -23.50
C GLY A 53 -25.20 8.27 -24.32
N ALA A 54 -24.10 7.73 -24.87
CA ALA A 54 -23.13 8.53 -25.64
C ALA A 54 -23.72 9.01 -26.98
N PRO A 55 -23.33 10.18 -27.53
CA PRO A 55 -23.79 10.69 -28.84
C PRO A 55 -23.60 9.72 -30.02
N ASP A 56 -24.55 9.71 -30.97
CA ASP A 56 -24.54 8.80 -32.14
C ASP A 56 -23.30 8.96 -33.02
N PHE A 57 -22.84 10.20 -33.21
CA PHE A 57 -21.73 10.52 -34.11
C PHE A 57 -20.44 9.77 -33.74
N VAL A 58 -20.26 9.37 -32.48
CA VAL A 58 -19.07 8.62 -32.02
C VAL A 58 -18.98 7.25 -32.70
N PHE A 59 -20.12 6.64 -33.00
CA PHE A 59 -20.19 5.34 -33.66
C PHE A 59 -20.38 5.49 -35.17
N THR A 60 -21.26 6.40 -35.61
CA THR A 60 -21.61 6.52 -37.03
C THR A 60 -20.54 7.19 -37.87
N SER A 61 -19.65 8.02 -37.30
CA SER A 61 -18.48 8.55 -38.01
C SER A 61 -17.45 7.47 -38.36
N GLU A 62 -17.49 6.34 -37.67
CA GLU A 62 -16.47 5.30 -37.70
C GLU A 62 -16.98 3.99 -38.31
N ILE A 63 -18.30 3.80 -38.33
CA ILE A 63 -18.97 2.58 -38.77
C ILE A 63 -20.17 2.97 -39.63
N GLU A 64 -19.98 2.92 -40.95
CA GLU A 64 -21.06 3.07 -41.92
C GLU A 64 -21.48 1.67 -42.38
N SER A 65 -22.44 1.07 -41.68
CA SER A 65 -22.94 -0.27 -41.99
C SER A 65 -24.43 -0.41 -41.66
N PRO A 66 -25.23 -1.09 -42.50
CA PRO A 66 -26.64 -1.38 -42.20
C PRO A 66 -26.81 -2.37 -41.03
N ARG A 67 -25.72 -2.96 -40.53
CA ARG A 67 -25.71 -3.92 -39.41
C ARG A 67 -25.43 -3.28 -38.05
N LEU A 68 -25.20 -1.96 -38.02
CA LEU A 68 -25.08 -1.19 -36.79
C LEU A 68 -26.43 -0.59 -36.43
N PHE A 69 -26.93 -0.91 -35.23
CA PHE A 69 -28.14 -0.32 -34.67
C PHE A 69 -27.78 0.40 -33.38
N ILE A 70 -28.24 1.63 -33.18
CA ILE A 70 -27.97 2.40 -31.95
C ILE A 70 -29.29 2.65 -31.23
N ARG A 71 -29.34 2.28 -29.94
CA ARG A 71 -30.46 2.52 -29.05
C ARG A 71 -30.04 3.46 -27.91
N LYS A 72 -30.63 4.65 -27.89
CA LYS A 72 -30.34 5.69 -26.89
C LYS A 72 -31.10 5.46 -25.59
N VAL A 73 -30.42 4.90 -24.60
CA VAL A 73 -30.97 4.69 -23.26
C VAL A 73 -29.85 4.92 -22.23
N LEU A 74 -30.19 5.61 -21.14
CA LEU A 74 -29.31 5.81 -20.00
C LEU A 74 -29.63 4.76 -18.93
N LEU A 75 -28.74 3.78 -18.78
CA LEU A 75 -28.91 2.66 -17.83
C LEU A 75 -27.97 2.73 -16.63
N ASP A 76 -26.98 3.61 -16.70
CA ASP A 76 -26.10 4.02 -15.63
C ASP A 76 -25.69 5.48 -15.84
N CYS A 77 -25.34 6.18 -14.77
CA CYS A 77 -24.89 7.58 -14.84
C CYS A 77 -23.37 7.73 -14.71
N GLY A 78 -22.64 6.64 -14.46
CA GLY A 78 -21.23 6.65 -14.06
C GLY A 78 -20.92 7.63 -12.92
N ALA A 79 -19.78 8.32 -13.00
CA ALA A 79 -19.42 9.33 -12.02
C ALA A 79 -19.96 10.72 -12.43
N VAL A 80 -20.64 11.41 -11.51
CA VAL A 80 -21.03 12.81 -11.69
C VAL A 80 -19.79 13.67 -11.48
N GLN A 81 -19.45 14.43 -12.52
CA GLN A 81 -18.27 15.28 -12.57
C GLN A 81 -18.71 16.73 -12.76
N ALA A 82 -18.23 17.64 -11.92
CA ALA A 82 -18.50 19.08 -12.05
C ALA A 82 -17.60 19.74 -13.11
N ASP A 83 -16.39 19.21 -13.25
CA ASP A 83 -15.40 19.52 -14.28
C ASP A 83 -14.63 18.24 -14.60
N ALA A 84 -13.63 18.30 -15.49
CA ALA A 84 -12.84 17.13 -15.83
C ALA A 84 -12.20 16.43 -14.61
N LEU A 85 -12.00 17.10 -13.47
CA LEU A 85 -11.17 16.65 -12.35
C LEU A 85 -11.97 16.39 -11.06
N THR A 86 -13.10 17.04 -10.89
CA THR A 86 -13.86 17.01 -9.65
C THR A 86 -15.02 16.05 -9.78
N VAL A 87 -14.87 14.86 -9.18
CA VAL A 87 -15.97 13.90 -9.02
C VAL A 87 -16.77 14.25 -7.77
N ASP A 88 -18.05 14.52 -7.95
CA ASP A 88 -19.00 14.66 -6.86
C ASP A 88 -19.54 13.27 -6.49
N ARG A 89 -18.97 12.70 -5.41
CA ARG A 89 -19.29 11.35 -4.95
C ARG A 89 -20.74 11.23 -4.48
N LEU A 90 -21.26 12.25 -3.79
CA LEU A 90 -22.63 12.26 -3.27
C LEU A 90 -23.64 12.42 -4.41
N ALA A 91 -23.38 13.34 -5.34
CA ALA A 91 -24.22 13.49 -6.52
C ALA A 91 -24.17 12.23 -7.41
N SER A 92 -23.02 11.55 -7.50
CA SER A 92 -22.90 10.26 -8.21
C SER A 92 -23.83 9.19 -7.62
N LEU A 93 -23.80 9.01 -6.29
CA LEU A 93 -24.67 8.05 -5.61
C LEU A 93 -26.15 8.40 -5.73
N ALA A 94 -26.51 9.68 -5.55
CA ALA A 94 -27.87 10.16 -5.71
C ALA A 94 -28.38 9.95 -7.15
N LYS A 95 -27.57 10.31 -8.14
CA LYS A 95 -27.93 10.18 -9.55
C LYS A 95 -28.05 8.72 -9.98
N TYR A 96 -27.18 7.86 -9.48
CA TYR A 96 -27.30 6.43 -9.75
C TYR A 96 -28.55 5.84 -9.13
N SER A 97 -28.91 6.27 -7.91
CA SER A 97 -30.15 5.87 -7.27
C SER A 97 -31.37 6.23 -8.13
N GLU A 98 -31.46 7.48 -8.60
CA GLU A 98 -32.53 7.94 -9.50
C GLU A 98 -32.57 7.19 -10.84
N THR A 99 -31.41 6.89 -11.41
CA THR A 99 -31.30 6.41 -12.80
C THR A 99 -31.42 4.89 -12.89
N ALA A 100 -30.87 4.15 -11.93
CA ALA A 100 -30.71 2.70 -12.02
C ALA A 100 -31.32 1.91 -10.85
N VAL A 101 -31.52 2.53 -9.67
CA VAL A 101 -32.07 1.86 -8.49
C VAL A 101 -33.59 2.02 -8.40
N VAL A 102 -34.09 3.26 -8.42
CA VAL A 102 -35.53 3.56 -8.29
C VAL A 102 -36.35 2.96 -9.44
N PRO A 103 -36.00 3.14 -10.73
CA PRO A 103 -36.77 2.58 -11.84
C PRO A 103 -36.38 1.13 -12.21
N ARG A 104 -35.55 0.44 -11.40
CA ARG A 104 -34.91 -0.82 -11.77
C ARG A 104 -35.85 -1.90 -12.31
N ALA A 105 -36.99 -2.12 -11.65
CA ALA A 105 -37.95 -3.15 -12.06
C ALA A 105 -38.54 -2.85 -13.46
N SER A 106 -38.78 -1.57 -13.76
CA SER A 106 -39.25 -1.14 -15.09
C SER A 106 -38.16 -1.28 -16.14
N ILE A 107 -36.92 -0.93 -15.80
CA ILE A 107 -35.74 -1.10 -16.67
C ILE A 107 -35.59 -2.56 -17.04
N LEU A 108 -35.50 -3.48 -16.07
CA LEU A 108 -35.30 -4.90 -16.34
C LEU A 108 -36.39 -5.48 -17.23
N LYS A 109 -37.66 -5.17 -16.94
CA LYS A 109 -38.78 -5.62 -17.78
C LYS A 109 -38.64 -5.15 -19.23
N THR A 110 -38.35 -3.86 -19.41
CA THR A 110 -38.20 -3.25 -20.74
C THR A 110 -37.00 -3.83 -21.49
N GLU A 111 -35.86 -4.02 -20.81
CA GLU A 111 -34.66 -4.58 -21.42
C GLU A 111 -34.85 -6.06 -21.80
N VAL A 112 -35.49 -6.87 -20.95
CA VAL A 112 -35.80 -8.27 -21.26
C VAL A 112 -36.74 -8.38 -22.47
N GLU A 113 -37.81 -7.58 -22.52
CA GLU A 113 -38.72 -7.53 -23.67
C GLU A 113 -37.99 -7.13 -24.95
N TRP A 114 -37.11 -6.13 -24.86
CA TRP A 114 -36.33 -5.65 -26.00
C TRP A 114 -35.29 -6.66 -26.49
N LEU A 115 -34.50 -7.27 -25.60
CA LEU A 115 -33.51 -8.29 -25.93
C LEU A 115 -34.15 -9.48 -26.67
N ASN A 116 -35.34 -9.90 -26.22
CA ASN A 116 -36.12 -10.94 -26.89
C ASN A 116 -36.65 -10.49 -28.26
N SER A 117 -37.07 -9.22 -28.40
CA SER A 117 -37.60 -8.69 -29.67
C SER A 117 -36.55 -8.67 -30.79
N ILE A 118 -35.30 -8.37 -30.46
CA ILE A 118 -34.19 -8.38 -31.41
C ILE A 118 -33.58 -9.77 -31.58
N LYS A 119 -34.04 -10.77 -30.81
CA LYS A 119 -33.50 -12.13 -30.77
C LYS A 119 -31.98 -12.13 -30.51
N ALA A 120 -31.55 -11.39 -29.49
CA ALA A 120 -30.13 -11.29 -29.16
C ALA A 120 -29.55 -12.67 -28.79
N ASP A 121 -28.42 -13.02 -29.40
CA ASP A 121 -27.69 -14.26 -29.11
C ASP A 121 -26.69 -14.08 -27.95
N LEU A 122 -26.14 -12.87 -27.80
CA LEU A 122 -25.18 -12.54 -26.74
C LEU A 122 -25.32 -11.09 -26.29
N VAL A 123 -25.29 -10.88 -24.97
CA VAL A 123 -25.18 -9.55 -24.37
C VAL A 123 -23.72 -9.27 -24.03
N VAL A 124 -23.20 -8.14 -24.48
CA VAL A 124 -21.87 -7.66 -24.11
C VAL A 124 -22.00 -6.37 -23.33
N SER A 125 -21.33 -6.25 -22.19
CA SER A 125 -21.39 -5.05 -21.35
C SER A 125 -20.01 -4.44 -21.12
N ASP A 126 -19.82 -3.21 -21.55
CA ASP A 126 -18.71 -2.35 -21.13
C ASP A 126 -19.17 -1.56 -19.90
N VAL A 127 -19.04 -2.21 -18.75
CA VAL A 127 -19.30 -1.75 -17.38
C VAL A 127 -20.76 -1.40 -17.01
N VAL A 128 -21.76 -1.66 -17.85
CA VAL A 128 -23.19 -1.43 -17.49
C VAL A 128 -23.73 -2.61 -16.65
N PRO A 129 -24.01 -2.46 -15.34
CA PRO A 129 -24.32 -3.60 -14.48
C PRO A 129 -25.65 -4.28 -14.83
N VAL A 130 -26.71 -3.49 -14.94
CA VAL A 130 -28.09 -3.98 -15.17
C VAL A 130 -28.24 -4.82 -16.43
N ALA A 131 -27.34 -4.65 -17.41
CA ALA A 131 -27.33 -5.45 -18.64
C ALA A 131 -27.07 -6.95 -18.36
N CYS A 132 -26.21 -7.27 -17.39
CA CYS A 132 -25.89 -8.65 -17.03
C CYS A 132 -27.11 -9.34 -16.40
N ARG A 133 -27.83 -8.62 -15.54
CA ARG A 133 -29.08 -9.10 -14.95
C ARG A 133 -30.20 -9.23 -15.98
N ALA A 134 -30.39 -8.24 -16.85
CA ALA A 134 -31.39 -8.29 -17.91
C ALA A 134 -31.14 -9.47 -18.87
N ALA A 135 -29.87 -9.76 -19.19
CA ALA A 135 -29.51 -10.92 -20.00
C ALA A 135 -29.90 -12.23 -19.30
N ALA A 136 -29.58 -12.38 -18.02
CA ALA A 136 -29.94 -13.56 -17.23
C ALA A 136 -31.46 -13.75 -17.13
N ASP A 137 -32.21 -12.67 -16.87
CA ASP A 137 -33.68 -12.70 -16.81
C ASP A 137 -34.30 -13.05 -18.19
N ALA A 138 -33.62 -12.70 -19.30
CA ALA A 138 -34.00 -13.07 -20.66
C ALA A 138 -33.53 -14.48 -21.08
N GLY A 139 -32.71 -15.16 -20.27
CA GLY A 139 -32.11 -16.45 -20.61
C GLY A 139 -30.99 -16.37 -21.65
N ILE A 140 -30.36 -15.20 -21.81
CA ILE A 140 -29.30 -14.92 -22.78
C ILE A 140 -27.96 -14.83 -22.04
N ARG A 141 -26.90 -15.37 -22.65
CA ARG A 141 -25.55 -15.33 -22.08
C ARG A 141 -25.01 -13.90 -22.12
N SER A 142 -24.25 -13.50 -21.09
CA SER A 142 -23.63 -12.17 -21.03
C SER A 142 -22.13 -12.22 -20.73
N VAL A 143 -21.39 -11.31 -21.34
CA VAL A 143 -19.93 -11.15 -21.18
C VAL A 143 -19.63 -9.69 -20.88
N CYS A 144 -18.73 -9.43 -19.93
CA CYS A 144 -18.25 -8.07 -19.66
C CYS A 144 -16.91 -7.82 -20.33
N VAL A 145 -16.66 -6.60 -20.80
CA VAL A 145 -15.37 -6.16 -21.35
C VAL A 145 -14.96 -4.86 -20.66
N THR A 146 -14.02 -4.92 -19.71
CA THR A 146 -13.62 -3.72 -18.96
C THR A 146 -12.29 -3.89 -18.21
N ASN A 147 -11.70 -2.76 -17.80
CA ASN A 147 -10.61 -2.68 -16.81
C ASN A 147 -11.08 -2.08 -15.47
N PHE A 148 -12.32 -1.66 -15.30
CA PHE A 148 -12.84 -1.26 -13.98
C PHE A 148 -14.32 -1.59 -13.83
N SER A 149 -14.80 -1.65 -12.59
CA SER A 149 -16.18 -2.00 -12.27
C SER A 149 -16.82 -0.95 -11.33
N TRP A 150 -18.12 -0.67 -11.53
CA TRP A 150 -18.79 0.38 -10.75
C TRP A 150 -18.96 0.03 -9.27
N ASP A 151 -19.03 -1.25 -8.90
CA ASP A 151 -19.05 -1.70 -7.50
C ASP A 151 -17.75 -1.31 -6.78
N PHE A 152 -16.60 -1.49 -7.43
CA PHE A 152 -15.30 -1.06 -6.88
C PHE A 152 -15.24 0.47 -6.72
N ILE A 153 -15.64 1.22 -7.75
CA ILE A 153 -15.60 2.69 -7.72
C ILE A 153 -16.57 3.25 -6.68
N TYR A 154 -17.79 2.71 -6.61
CA TYR A 154 -18.81 3.21 -5.69
C TYR A 154 -18.62 2.73 -4.25
N ALA A 155 -17.89 1.64 -4.01
CA ALA A 155 -17.50 1.22 -2.66
C ALA A 155 -16.78 2.36 -1.93
N GLU A 156 -15.85 3.04 -2.60
CA GLU A 156 -15.15 4.21 -2.06
C GLU A 156 -16.09 5.40 -1.80
N TYR A 157 -17.09 5.60 -2.66
CA TYR A 157 -18.05 6.71 -2.49
C TYR A 157 -18.98 6.46 -1.31
N VAL A 158 -19.43 5.23 -1.12
CA VAL A 158 -20.27 4.82 0.02
C VAL A 158 -19.50 4.95 1.33
N MET A 159 -18.21 4.59 1.36
CA MET A 159 -17.37 4.77 2.54
C MET A 159 -17.28 6.24 2.99
N ALA A 160 -17.29 7.18 2.04
CA ALA A 160 -17.29 8.61 2.32
C ALA A 160 -18.69 9.18 2.67
N ALA A 161 -19.77 8.55 2.23
CA ALA A 161 -21.15 9.08 2.31
C ALA A 161 -22.04 8.50 3.43
N GLY A 162 -21.56 7.49 4.17
CA GLY A 162 -22.32 6.82 5.23
C GLY A 162 -23.23 5.67 4.74
N SER A 163 -23.85 4.95 5.70
CA SER A 163 -24.47 3.63 5.48
C SER A 163 -25.70 3.57 4.55
N ASN A 164 -26.32 4.71 4.24
CA ASN A 164 -27.60 4.77 3.50
C ASN A 164 -27.49 4.35 2.02
N HIS A 165 -26.28 4.27 1.47
CA HIS A 165 -26.03 3.93 0.07
C HIS A 165 -25.38 2.56 -0.14
N ARG A 166 -25.17 1.77 0.94
CA ARG A 166 -24.50 0.45 0.88
C ARG A 166 -25.20 -0.53 -0.07
N SER A 167 -26.53 -0.49 -0.14
CA SER A 167 -27.31 -1.37 -1.02
C SER A 167 -26.96 -1.19 -2.51
N ILE A 168 -26.49 -0.02 -2.93
CA ILE A 168 -26.13 0.26 -4.33
C ILE A 168 -24.96 -0.64 -4.77
N VAL A 169 -23.89 -0.70 -3.97
CA VAL A 169 -22.69 -1.50 -4.29
C VAL A 169 -23.02 -2.98 -4.35
N TRP A 170 -23.79 -3.47 -3.37
CA TRP A 170 -24.26 -4.87 -3.35
C TRP A 170 -25.10 -5.21 -4.57
N GLN A 171 -26.00 -4.30 -4.98
CA GLN A 171 -26.83 -4.51 -6.16
C GLN A 171 -25.99 -4.54 -7.45
N ILE A 172 -25.02 -3.65 -7.60
CA ILE A 172 -24.11 -3.63 -8.76
C ILE A 172 -23.30 -4.93 -8.83
N ALA A 173 -22.74 -5.37 -7.70
CA ALA A 173 -21.99 -6.60 -7.62
C ALA A 173 -22.87 -7.84 -7.90
N GLU A 174 -24.12 -7.85 -7.42
CA GLU A 174 -25.09 -8.89 -7.74
C GLU A 174 -25.36 -8.91 -9.25
N ASP A 175 -25.63 -7.77 -9.86
CA ASP A 175 -25.91 -7.67 -11.30
C ASP A 175 -24.72 -8.19 -12.13
N TYR A 176 -23.49 -7.79 -11.81
CA TYR A 176 -22.28 -8.32 -12.48
C TYR A 176 -22.08 -9.82 -12.25
N SER A 177 -22.51 -10.39 -11.12
CA SER A 177 -22.33 -11.82 -10.84
C SER A 177 -23.13 -12.75 -11.75
N HIS A 178 -24.09 -12.21 -12.51
CA HIS A 178 -24.82 -12.92 -13.57
C HIS A 178 -24.07 -12.96 -14.91
N CYS A 179 -22.94 -12.25 -15.00
CA CYS A 179 -22.04 -12.33 -16.15
C CYS A 179 -21.36 -13.70 -16.20
N GLU A 180 -21.27 -14.28 -17.39
CA GLU A 180 -20.65 -15.60 -17.56
C GLU A 180 -19.14 -15.54 -17.40
N PHE A 181 -18.48 -14.56 -18.03
CA PHE A 181 -17.07 -14.29 -17.81
C PHE A 181 -16.73 -12.85 -18.17
N LEU A 182 -15.66 -12.36 -17.58
CA LEU A 182 -15.08 -11.05 -17.83
C LEU A 182 -13.91 -11.16 -18.81
N ILE A 183 -13.95 -10.39 -19.90
CA ILE A 183 -12.80 -10.04 -20.70
C ILE A 183 -12.13 -8.82 -20.06
N ARG A 184 -11.03 -9.05 -19.36
CA ARG A 184 -10.38 -8.04 -18.53
C ARG A 184 -9.24 -7.38 -19.29
N LEU A 185 -9.28 -6.05 -19.32
CA LEU A 185 -8.30 -5.21 -20.03
C LEU A 185 -7.17 -4.75 -19.09
N PRO A 186 -5.96 -4.43 -19.59
CA PRO A 186 -4.83 -4.02 -18.74
C PRO A 186 -5.12 -2.76 -17.92
N GLY A 187 -4.46 -2.65 -16.76
CA GLY A 187 -4.69 -1.56 -15.80
C GLY A 187 -5.98 -1.75 -15.00
N TYR A 188 -6.32 -3.00 -14.65
CA TYR A 188 -7.60 -3.32 -14.05
C TYR A 188 -7.66 -3.14 -12.52
N CYS A 189 -8.84 -2.82 -11.98
CA CYS A 189 -9.11 -2.84 -10.54
C CYS A 189 -9.48 -4.26 -10.04
N PRO A 190 -9.45 -4.51 -8.71
CA PRO A 190 -10.09 -5.70 -8.14
C PRO A 190 -11.56 -5.81 -8.56
N MET A 191 -11.98 -7.00 -8.99
CA MET A 191 -13.29 -7.26 -9.60
C MET A 191 -13.92 -8.56 -9.06
N PRO A 192 -14.17 -8.66 -7.75
CA PRO A 192 -14.60 -9.91 -7.10
C PRO A 192 -16.01 -10.37 -7.51
N ALA A 193 -16.81 -9.50 -8.12
CA ALA A 193 -18.14 -9.85 -8.63
C ALA A 193 -18.09 -10.85 -9.81
N PHE A 194 -16.97 -10.92 -10.53
CA PHE A 194 -16.79 -11.79 -11.68
C PHE A 194 -16.08 -13.08 -11.28
N ARG A 195 -16.65 -14.23 -11.63
CA ARG A 195 -16.12 -15.56 -11.26
C ARG A 195 -15.04 -16.03 -12.23
N ASP A 196 -15.29 -15.87 -13.52
CA ASP A 196 -14.40 -16.30 -14.60
C ASP A 196 -13.82 -15.08 -15.32
N VAL A 197 -12.51 -15.06 -15.53
CA VAL A 197 -11.79 -13.92 -16.09
C VAL A 197 -10.83 -14.36 -17.19
N VAL A 198 -10.87 -13.65 -18.31
CA VAL A 198 -9.99 -13.81 -19.46
C VAL A 198 -9.26 -12.49 -19.69
N ASP A 199 -7.96 -12.47 -19.38
CA ASP A 199 -7.12 -11.31 -19.64
C ASP A 199 -6.80 -11.19 -21.14
N VAL A 200 -6.97 -9.99 -21.70
CA VAL A 200 -6.65 -9.69 -23.11
C VAL A 200 -5.85 -8.40 -23.23
N PRO A 201 -5.13 -8.16 -24.35
CA PRO A 201 -4.44 -6.89 -24.59
C PRO A 201 -5.40 -5.68 -24.66
N LEU A 202 -4.83 -4.47 -24.60
CA LEU A 202 -5.60 -3.24 -24.77
C LEU A 202 -6.32 -3.21 -26.13
N VAL A 203 -7.60 -2.88 -26.11
CA VAL A 203 -8.36 -2.55 -27.31
C VAL A 203 -8.06 -1.10 -27.69
N VAL A 204 -7.39 -0.92 -28.82
CA VAL A 204 -6.94 0.38 -29.30
C VAL A 204 -7.41 0.64 -30.73
N ARG A 205 -7.68 1.90 -31.04
CA ARG A 205 -7.93 2.35 -32.42
C ARG A 205 -6.60 2.57 -33.14
N ARG A 206 -6.46 2.04 -34.35
CA ARG A 206 -5.23 2.17 -35.14
C ARG A 206 -5.08 3.56 -35.74
N VAL A 207 -3.85 4.02 -35.84
CA VAL A 207 -3.49 5.23 -36.58
C VAL A 207 -3.80 5.02 -38.07
N ARG A 208 -4.44 6.00 -38.71
CA ARG A 208 -4.81 5.97 -40.13
C ARG A 208 -3.82 6.73 -40.99
N ARG A 209 -3.31 7.85 -40.49
CA ARG A 209 -2.39 8.76 -41.19
C ARG A 209 -1.05 8.81 -40.49
N SER A 210 0.01 8.91 -41.26
CA SER A 210 1.37 9.06 -40.72
C SER A 210 1.55 10.43 -40.06
N ARG A 211 2.52 10.51 -39.14
CA ARG A 211 2.93 11.76 -38.49
C ARG A 211 3.20 12.89 -39.48
N LYS A 212 3.86 12.58 -40.61
CA LYS A 212 4.25 13.57 -41.62
C LYS A 212 3.04 14.16 -42.35
N GLU A 213 2.07 13.32 -42.70
CA GLU A 213 0.84 13.74 -43.38
C GLU A 213 0.01 14.68 -42.50
N VAL A 214 -0.17 14.33 -41.22
CA VAL A 214 -0.95 15.14 -40.27
C VAL A 214 -0.28 16.48 -40.00
N ARG A 215 1.06 16.51 -39.87
CA ARG A 215 1.80 17.76 -39.62
C ARG A 215 1.81 18.68 -40.83
N GLN A 216 1.91 18.13 -42.04
CA GLN A 216 1.80 18.90 -43.28
C GLN A 216 0.40 19.52 -43.44
N GLU A 217 -0.67 18.78 -43.11
CA GLU A 217 -2.05 19.29 -43.12
C GLU A 217 -2.25 20.46 -42.15
N LEU A 218 -1.60 20.40 -40.99
CA LEU A 218 -1.62 21.46 -39.98
C LEU A 218 -0.65 22.62 -40.26
N GLY A 219 0.19 22.53 -41.30
CA GLY A 219 1.23 23.52 -41.60
C GLY A 219 2.33 23.59 -40.54
N ILE A 220 2.63 22.47 -39.86
CA ILE A 220 3.62 22.38 -38.79
C ILE A 220 4.86 21.69 -39.33
N GLU A 221 6.01 22.38 -39.26
CA GLU A 221 7.30 21.80 -39.64
C GLU A 221 7.71 20.62 -38.73
N ASP A 222 8.56 19.73 -39.24
CA ASP A 222 8.94 18.49 -38.54
C ASP A 222 9.77 18.73 -37.26
N ASP A 223 10.47 19.87 -37.15
CA ASP A 223 11.33 20.26 -36.04
C ASP A 223 10.59 20.93 -34.87
N VAL A 224 9.39 21.48 -35.12
CA VAL A 224 8.53 22.12 -34.11
C VAL A 224 8.07 21.10 -33.08
N LYS A 225 8.09 21.42 -31.78
CA LYS A 225 7.58 20.49 -30.76
C LYS A 225 6.07 20.64 -30.60
N LEU A 226 5.35 19.53 -30.71
CA LEU A 226 3.89 19.50 -30.70
C LEU A 226 3.36 18.75 -29.47
N VAL A 227 2.54 19.39 -28.66
CA VAL A 227 1.82 18.75 -27.54
C VAL A 227 0.33 18.65 -27.85
N ILE A 228 -0.37 17.60 -27.41
CA ILE A 228 -1.82 17.48 -27.54
C ILE A 228 -2.49 17.45 -26.17
N LEU A 229 -3.45 18.36 -25.96
CA LEU A 229 -4.31 18.44 -24.78
C LEU A 229 -5.63 17.72 -25.08
N ASN A 230 -5.93 16.65 -24.34
CA ASN A 230 -7.16 15.87 -24.52
C ASN A 230 -7.84 15.53 -23.18
N PHE A 231 -8.95 16.22 -22.88
CA PHE A 231 -9.73 16.08 -21.63
C PHE A 231 -11.07 15.36 -21.82
N GLY A 232 -11.21 14.52 -22.85
CA GLY A 232 -12.37 13.63 -22.97
C GLY A 232 -13.72 14.34 -23.12
N GLY A 233 -13.74 15.57 -23.66
CA GLY A 233 -14.96 16.32 -23.98
C GLY A 233 -15.56 17.15 -22.84
N GLN A 234 -14.95 17.17 -21.65
CA GLN A 234 -15.35 18.04 -20.54
C GLN A 234 -14.68 19.43 -20.66
N PRO A 235 -15.39 20.53 -20.35
CA PRO A 235 -14.77 21.86 -20.34
C PRO A 235 -13.71 21.92 -19.25
N ALA A 236 -12.51 22.40 -19.61
CA ALA A 236 -11.37 22.37 -18.71
C ALA A 236 -11.47 23.36 -17.54
N GLY A 237 -12.37 24.36 -17.60
CA GLY A 237 -12.66 25.31 -16.51
C GLY A 237 -11.70 26.50 -16.34
N TRP A 238 -10.78 26.76 -17.29
CA TRP A 238 -9.69 27.74 -17.18
C TRP A 238 -9.27 28.32 -18.55
N LYS A 239 -8.64 29.51 -18.55
CA LYS A 239 -8.15 30.21 -19.76
C LYS A 239 -6.69 29.84 -20.04
N LEU A 240 -6.42 29.27 -21.22
CA LEU A 240 -5.07 28.95 -21.69
C LEU A 240 -4.31 30.25 -22.01
N LYS A 241 -3.01 30.29 -21.66
CA LYS A 241 -2.12 31.44 -21.90
C LYS A 241 -0.89 31.01 -22.71
N GLU A 242 -0.36 31.94 -23.50
CA GLU A 242 0.82 31.70 -24.34
C GLU A 242 2.03 31.23 -23.53
N GLU A 243 2.25 31.81 -22.34
CA GLU A 243 3.33 31.53 -21.40
C GLU A 243 3.36 30.10 -20.82
N PHE A 244 2.33 29.29 -21.10
CA PHE A 244 2.27 27.90 -20.61
C PHE A 244 3.11 26.94 -21.45
N LEU A 245 3.39 27.27 -22.70
CA LEU A 245 4.25 26.47 -23.57
C LEU A 245 5.66 27.06 -23.61
N PRO A 246 6.71 26.22 -23.68
CA PRO A 246 8.05 26.71 -23.98
C PRO A 246 8.10 27.45 -25.33
N PRO A 247 9.03 28.39 -25.53
CA PRO A 247 9.20 29.07 -26.81
C PRO A 247 9.37 28.07 -27.96
N GLY A 248 8.63 28.26 -29.06
CA GLY A 248 8.68 27.40 -30.26
C GLY A 248 7.83 26.13 -30.19
N TRP A 249 7.06 25.90 -29.12
CA TRP A 249 6.13 24.77 -29.02
C TRP A 249 4.73 25.16 -29.47
N LEU A 250 4.02 24.20 -30.06
CA LEU A 250 2.61 24.30 -30.41
C LEU A 250 1.79 23.28 -29.62
N CYS A 251 0.54 23.62 -29.32
CA CYS A 251 -0.38 22.73 -28.62
C CYS A 251 -1.66 22.49 -29.40
N LEU A 252 -2.00 21.24 -29.68
CA LEU A 252 -3.30 20.83 -30.20
C LEU A 252 -4.31 20.72 -29.06
N VAL A 253 -5.48 21.34 -29.18
CA VAL A 253 -6.54 21.28 -28.16
C VAL A 253 -7.72 20.48 -28.70
N CYS A 254 -7.97 19.30 -28.13
CA CYS A 254 -9.10 18.44 -28.48
C CYS A 254 -10.38 18.88 -27.74
N GLY A 255 -11.48 19.04 -28.47
CA GLY A 255 -12.82 19.19 -27.87
C GLY A 255 -13.10 20.53 -27.19
N GLY A 256 -12.36 21.61 -27.50
CA GLY A 256 -12.63 22.95 -26.98
C GLY A 256 -14.00 23.51 -27.43
N SER A 257 -14.61 24.38 -26.61
CA SER A 257 -15.89 25.01 -26.98
C SER A 257 -15.71 25.94 -28.18
N ASP A 258 -16.77 26.16 -28.96
CA ASP A 258 -16.76 27.09 -30.12
C ASP A 258 -16.60 28.55 -29.71
N THR A 259 -16.73 28.84 -28.41
CA THR A 259 -16.62 30.16 -27.80
C THR A 259 -15.28 30.39 -27.08
N GLN A 260 -14.37 29.41 -27.07
CA GLN A 260 -13.11 29.51 -26.36
C GLN A 260 -12.04 30.19 -27.23
N GLU A 261 -11.64 31.42 -26.85
CA GLU A 261 -10.45 32.06 -27.43
C GLU A 261 -9.18 31.32 -26.97
N LEU A 262 -8.33 30.95 -27.93
CA LEU A 262 -7.06 30.27 -27.71
C LEU A 262 -5.90 31.19 -28.09
N PRO A 263 -4.78 31.17 -27.34
CA PRO A 263 -3.57 31.89 -27.74
C PRO A 263 -2.98 31.34 -29.05
N PRO A 264 -2.12 32.09 -29.77
CA PRO A 264 -1.64 31.74 -31.11
C PRO A 264 -0.88 30.40 -31.19
N ASN A 265 -0.23 30.00 -30.09
CA ASN A 265 0.49 28.73 -29.97
C ASN A 265 -0.42 27.53 -29.60
N PHE A 266 -1.74 27.73 -29.54
CA PHE A 266 -2.73 26.69 -29.31
C PHE A 266 -3.66 26.53 -30.52
N ILE A 267 -3.62 25.37 -31.16
CA ILE A 267 -4.40 25.03 -32.35
C ILE A 267 -5.61 24.21 -31.91
N LYS A 268 -6.82 24.72 -32.16
CA LYS A 268 -8.05 23.98 -31.89
C LYS A 268 -8.27 22.90 -32.95
N LEU A 269 -8.50 21.67 -32.51
CA LEU A 269 -8.92 20.59 -33.40
C LEU A 269 -10.44 20.58 -33.58
N ALA A 270 -10.89 20.15 -34.77
CA ALA A 270 -12.29 19.91 -35.04
C ALA A 270 -12.89 18.85 -34.09
N LYS A 271 -14.19 18.94 -33.81
CA LYS A 271 -14.87 18.04 -32.86
C LYS A 271 -14.91 16.58 -33.31
N ASP A 272 -14.86 16.36 -34.61
CA ASP A 272 -14.83 15.07 -35.30
C ASP A 272 -13.40 14.62 -35.67
N ALA A 273 -12.37 15.34 -35.21
CA ALA A 273 -10.99 15.00 -35.47
C ALA A 273 -10.65 13.58 -34.96
N TYR A 274 -10.10 12.74 -35.84
CA TYR A 274 -9.65 11.39 -35.49
C TYR A 274 -8.41 11.44 -34.59
N THR A 275 -8.65 11.51 -33.28
CA THR A 275 -7.63 11.79 -32.26
C THR A 275 -6.38 10.91 -32.32
N PRO A 276 -6.45 9.59 -32.65
CA PRO A 276 -5.24 8.76 -32.76
C PRO A 276 -4.20 9.28 -33.76
N ASP A 277 -4.63 9.89 -34.88
CA ASP A 277 -3.70 10.47 -35.86
C ASP A 277 -2.97 11.68 -35.29
N PHE A 278 -3.68 12.57 -34.60
CA PHE A 278 -3.10 13.74 -33.96
C PHE A 278 -2.22 13.36 -32.77
N MET A 279 -2.56 12.29 -32.05
CA MET A 279 -1.69 11.73 -30.99
C MET A 279 -0.38 11.22 -31.57
N ALA A 280 -0.43 10.46 -32.67
CA ALA A 280 0.76 9.96 -33.35
C ALA A 280 1.62 11.09 -33.98
N ALA A 281 0.98 12.18 -34.40
CA ALA A 281 1.64 13.37 -34.92
C ALA A 281 2.31 14.24 -33.85
N SER A 282 1.88 14.10 -32.59
CA SER A 282 2.36 14.89 -31.46
C SER A 282 3.60 14.27 -30.82
N ASP A 283 4.44 15.11 -30.21
CA ASP A 283 5.61 14.70 -29.45
C ASP A 283 5.26 14.32 -28.01
N CYS A 284 4.16 14.87 -27.48
CA CYS A 284 3.63 14.52 -26.17
C CYS A 284 2.11 14.67 -26.11
N MET A 285 1.47 13.82 -25.29
CA MET A 285 0.06 13.95 -24.92
C MET A 285 -0.06 14.36 -23.45
N LEU A 286 -0.95 15.30 -23.19
CA LEU A 286 -1.42 15.68 -21.86
C LEU A 286 -2.86 15.19 -21.71
N ALA A 287 -3.03 14.15 -20.91
CA ALA A 287 -4.30 13.49 -20.62
C ALA A 287 -4.69 13.64 -19.14
N HIS A 288 -5.93 13.27 -18.82
CA HIS A 288 -6.60 13.39 -17.52
C HIS A 288 -5.74 12.96 -16.30
N ILE A 289 -4.96 11.87 -16.42
CA ILE A 289 -4.07 11.36 -15.36
C ILE A 289 -2.88 12.29 -15.03
N LEU A 290 -2.57 13.26 -15.89
CA LEU A 290 -1.39 14.14 -15.81
C LEU A 290 -1.74 15.58 -15.43
N GLN A 291 -3.04 15.87 -15.32
CA GLN A 291 -3.53 17.23 -15.16
C GLN A 291 -3.35 17.75 -13.73
N GLU A 292 -3.37 16.91 -12.68
CA GLU A 292 -3.08 17.33 -11.30
C GLU A 292 -1.66 17.90 -11.16
N THR A 293 -0.70 17.29 -11.86
CA THR A 293 0.70 17.72 -11.94
C THR A 293 0.83 19.02 -12.74
N ALA A 294 0.06 19.18 -13.83
CA ALA A 294 0.02 20.41 -14.62
C ALA A 294 -0.64 21.60 -13.90
N ILE A 295 -1.62 21.34 -13.04
CA ILE A 295 -2.43 22.37 -12.34
C ILE A 295 -1.81 22.80 -11.00
N GLY A 296 -1.08 21.92 -10.32
CA GLY A 296 -0.45 22.28 -9.05
C GLY A 296 -1.44 22.46 -7.88
N LYS A 297 -2.54 21.70 -7.84
CA LYS A 297 -3.56 21.81 -6.76
C LYS A 297 -3.03 21.46 -5.35
N ASN A 298 -1.89 20.77 -5.24
CA ASN A 298 -1.17 20.51 -3.98
C ASN A 298 0.15 21.28 -3.83
N TYR A 299 0.47 22.17 -4.77
CA TYR A 299 1.69 22.98 -4.73
C TYR A 299 1.30 24.42 -4.40
N ALA A 300 1.67 24.89 -3.22
CA ALA A 300 1.53 26.30 -2.86
C ALA A 300 2.29 27.17 -3.90
N ASP A 301 1.54 27.88 -4.76
CA ASP A 301 1.81 29.09 -5.57
C ASP A 301 3.24 29.49 -6.03
N LYS A 302 4.26 28.62 -6.01
CA LYS A 302 5.66 28.99 -6.32
C LYS A 302 6.27 28.35 -7.56
N LEU A 303 5.58 27.45 -8.26
CA LEU A 303 6.09 26.84 -9.50
C LEU A 303 5.50 27.52 -10.74
N SER A 304 6.36 27.82 -11.73
CA SER A 304 5.92 28.40 -13.00
C SER A 304 5.10 27.40 -13.82
N GLY A 305 4.11 27.89 -14.59
CA GLY A 305 3.23 27.05 -15.43
C GLY A 305 4.01 26.13 -16.38
N ALA A 306 5.15 26.59 -16.90
CA ALA A 306 6.03 25.82 -17.77
C ALA A 306 6.72 24.62 -17.08
N ARG A 307 7.00 24.71 -15.77
CA ARG A 307 7.58 23.59 -15.00
C ARG A 307 6.54 22.50 -14.75
N ARG A 308 5.33 22.91 -14.35
CA ARG A 308 4.20 22.00 -14.10
C ARG A 308 3.78 21.23 -15.36
N LEU A 309 3.77 21.91 -16.52
CA LEU A 309 3.50 21.25 -17.79
C LEU A 309 4.57 20.21 -18.16
N ARG A 310 5.84 20.49 -17.86
CA ARG A 310 6.97 19.58 -18.11
C ARG A 310 6.91 18.32 -17.23
N ASP A 311 6.50 18.47 -15.97
CA ASP A 311 6.38 17.35 -15.03
C ASP A 311 5.19 16.43 -15.40
N ALA A 312 4.09 17.01 -15.89
CA ALA A 312 2.95 16.27 -16.45
C ALA A 312 3.34 15.44 -17.69
N ILE A 313 4.17 16.00 -18.59
CA ILE A 313 4.71 15.30 -19.77
C ILE A 313 5.57 14.07 -19.36
N ILE A 314 6.37 14.21 -18.30
CA ILE A 314 7.23 13.14 -17.78
C ILE A 314 6.44 12.02 -17.11
N LEU A 315 5.45 12.37 -16.29
CA LEU A 315 4.56 11.40 -15.64
C LEU A 315 3.78 10.58 -16.70
N GLY A 316 3.42 11.21 -17.83
CA GLY A 316 2.79 10.54 -18.96
C GLY A 316 3.69 9.49 -19.63
N TYR A 317 4.97 9.81 -19.78
CA TYR A 317 5.98 8.87 -20.30
C TYR A 317 6.23 7.69 -19.36
N GLN A 318 6.14 7.90 -18.04
CA GLN A 318 6.37 6.85 -17.05
C GLN A 318 5.21 5.87 -16.95
N LEU A 319 3.98 6.34 -17.14
CA LEU A 319 2.76 5.53 -17.06
C LEU A 319 2.50 4.65 -18.30
N GLN A 320 3.21 4.87 -19.41
CA GLN A 320 3.12 4.05 -20.63
C GLN A 320 4.03 2.81 -20.63
N ARG A 321 4.73 2.52 -19.53
CA ARG A 321 5.62 1.34 -19.44
C ARG A 321 4.81 0.05 -19.26
N VAL A 322 4.87 -0.83 -20.25
CA VAL A 322 4.43 -2.23 -20.18
C VAL A 322 5.67 -3.12 -20.05
N PRO A 323 5.67 -4.18 -19.22
CA PRO A 323 6.78 -5.13 -19.18
C PRO A 323 7.05 -5.70 -20.59
N GLY A 324 8.28 -5.55 -21.10
CA GLY A 324 8.71 -6.14 -22.38
C GLY A 324 8.73 -5.24 -23.62
N ARG A 325 8.36 -3.95 -23.54
CA ARG A 325 8.65 -2.96 -24.60
C ARG A 325 9.20 -1.67 -24.00
N ASP A 326 10.50 -1.46 -24.18
CA ASP A 326 11.17 -0.22 -23.80
C ASP A 326 10.94 0.86 -24.87
N MET A 327 10.05 1.83 -24.63
CA MET A 327 10.09 3.10 -25.36
C MET A 327 11.14 4.02 -24.73
N ALA A 328 12.08 4.49 -25.54
CA ALA A 328 13.12 5.42 -25.12
C ALA A 328 12.52 6.81 -24.83
N ILE A 329 13.08 7.50 -23.83
CA ILE A 329 12.78 8.91 -23.57
C ILE A 329 13.38 9.73 -24.73
N PRO A 330 12.68 10.74 -25.30
CA PRO A 330 13.18 11.50 -26.45
C PRO A 330 14.57 12.11 -26.21
N GLU A 331 15.44 12.05 -27.23
CA GLU A 331 16.84 12.50 -27.16
C GLU A 331 17.04 13.93 -26.68
N TRP A 332 16.09 14.86 -26.89
CA TRP A 332 16.21 16.24 -26.39
C TRP A 332 16.19 16.34 -24.85
N TYR A 333 15.74 15.29 -24.15
CA TYR A 333 15.85 15.17 -22.70
C TYR A 333 17.19 14.56 -22.27
N ALA A 334 17.78 13.67 -23.09
CA ALA A 334 19.10 13.08 -22.85
C ALA A 334 20.24 14.04 -23.22
N ASN A 335 20.03 14.92 -24.21
CA ASN A 335 21.04 15.84 -24.76
C ASN A 335 21.32 17.07 -23.88
N ALA A 336 20.94 17.05 -22.60
CA ALA A 336 21.58 17.88 -21.58
C ALA A 336 22.87 17.24 -21.02
N GLU A 337 23.24 16.02 -21.46
CA GLU A 337 24.54 15.40 -21.20
C GLU A 337 25.10 14.85 -22.52
N SER A 338 26.26 15.37 -22.91
CA SER A 338 26.88 15.30 -24.24
C SER A 338 27.39 13.92 -24.70
N GLU A 339 27.31 13.72 -26.02
CA GLU A 339 28.12 12.94 -26.97
C GLU A 339 29.32 12.10 -26.47
N LEU A 340 29.38 10.81 -26.85
CA LEU A 340 30.40 10.20 -27.74
C LEU A 340 30.44 8.66 -27.62
N GLY A 341 30.53 7.98 -28.78
CA GLY A 341 31.40 6.81 -28.97
C GLY A 341 30.79 5.40 -28.93
N MET A 342 30.65 4.79 -30.11
CA MET A 342 30.25 3.40 -30.35
C MET A 342 31.27 2.33 -29.90
N GLY A 343 30.77 1.13 -29.55
CA GLY A 343 31.54 -0.12 -29.59
C GLY A 343 30.83 -1.35 -28.97
N SER A 344 30.36 -2.28 -29.80
CA SER A 344 30.12 -3.71 -29.46
C SER A 344 31.45 -4.49 -29.50
N PRO A 345 31.62 -5.78 -29.06
CA PRO A 345 30.61 -6.85 -28.86
C PRO A 345 30.87 -7.92 -27.73
N THR A 346 29.83 -8.76 -27.49
CA THR A 346 29.79 -10.24 -27.22
C THR A 346 30.46 -10.98 -26.05
N CYS A 347 29.78 -12.09 -25.67
CA CYS A 347 30.23 -13.34 -24.99
C CYS A 347 30.17 -13.33 -23.45
N GLU A 348 29.85 -14.39 -22.70
CA GLU A 348 29.10 -15.65 -22.83
C GLU A 348 28.92 -16.17 -21.37
N MET A 349 27.87 -16.94 -21.07
CA MET A 349 27.65 -17.48 -19.71
C MET A 349 28.58 -18.67 -19.40
N SER A 350 29.09 -18.73 -18.16
CA SER A 350 29.56 -19.99 -17.56
C SER A 350 29.43 -20.00 -16.04
N GLU A 351 28.71 -21.01 -15.56
CA GLU A 351 28.59 -21.45 -14.16
C GLU A 351 29.95 -21.78 -13.52
N LYS A 352 30.07 -21.59 -12.19
CA LYS A 352 30.37 -22.68 -11.22
C LYS A 352 30.62 -22.15 -9.79
N SER A 353 29.68 -22.49 -8.91
CA SER A 353 29.90 -23.22 -7.65
C SER A 353 31.38 -23.45 -7.25
N SER A 354 31.95 -22.62 -6.37
CA SER A 354 33.07 -23.00 -5.45
C SER A 354 33.60 -21.87 -4.53
N LEU A 355 32.76 -20.94 -4.03
CA LEU A 355 33.26 -19.75 -3.28
C LEU A 355 32.68 -19.63 -1.87
N MET A 356 33.10 -20.52 -0.96
CA MET A 356 32.79 -20.35 0.48
C MET A 356 34.00 -19.94 1.34
N ASN A 357 35.20 -19.78 0.77
CA ASN A 357 36.44 -19.55 1.55
C ASN A 357 37.31 -18.35 1.12
N SER A 358 36.79 -17.34 0.40
CA SER A 358 37.60 -16.17 -0.02
C SER A 358 37.05 -14.80 0.39
N CYS A 359 36.05 -14.73 1.28
CA CYS A 359 35.21 -13.53 1.43
C CYS A 359 35.71 -12.42 2.36
N THR A 360 37.00 -12.39 2.74
CA THR A 360 37.59 -11.35 3.60
C THR A 360 38.69 -10.54 2.92
N GLU A 361 38.88 -10.68 1.60
CA GLU A 361 39.95 -9.95 0.90
C GLU A 361 39.58 -8.48 0.60
N ASP A 362 38.29 -8.14 0.50
CA ASP A 362 37.81 -6.80 0.10
C ASP A 362 37.51 -5.82 1.26
N PHE A 363 37.37 -6.31 2.50
CA PHE A 363 37.09 -5.46 3.67
C PHE A 363 37.85 -5.91 4.92
N GLU A 364 38.43 -4.95 5.63
CA GLU A 364 38.97 -5.15 6.98
C GLU A 364 37.89 -4.80 8.03
N ILE A 365 37.51 -5.78 8.87
CA ILE A 365 36.59 -5.53 9.98
C ILE A 365 37.38 -4.90 11.13
N LEU A 366 37.29 -3.59 11.26
CA LEU A 366 37.96 -2.82 12.33
C LEU A 366 37.36 -3.16 13.71
N HIS A 367 36.02 -3.24 13.79
CA HIS A 367 35.27 -3.51 15.01
C HIS A 367 33.97 -4.30 14.71
N GLY A 368 33.65 -5.30 15.54
CA GLY A 368 32.47 -6.16 15.38
C GLY A 368 32.82 -7.61 15.01
N ASP A 369 31.79 -8.45 14.90
CA ASP A 369 31.91 -9.87 14.51
C ASP A 369 30.75 -10.23 13.55
N LEU A 370 30.99 -11.19 12.65
CA LEU A 370 30.05 -11.66 11.65
C LEU A 370 29.12 -12.77 12.17
N GLN A 371 29.34 -13.28 13.39
CA GLN A 371 28.56 -14.31 14.11
C GLN A 371 27.47 -15.06 13.32
N GLY A 372 27.86 -15.91 12.37
CA GLY A 372 26.91 -16.79 11.68
C GLY A 372 25.79 -16.08 10.91
N LEU A 373 25.91 -14.78 10.64
CA LEU A 373 24.95 -13.96 9.89
C LEU A 373 25.31 -13.93 8.41
N SER A 374 24.91 -14.99 7.69
CA SER A 374 25.19 -15.12 6.25
C SER A 374 24.59 -13.99 5.41
N ASP A 375 23.48 -13.40 5.87
CA ASP A 375 22.81 -12.26 5.23
C ASP A 375 23.64 -10.97 5.32
N THR A 376 24.32 -10.73 6.46
CA THR A 376 25.29 -9.63 6.58
C THR A 376 26.44 -9.80 5.60
N MET A 377 26.94 -11.02 5.42
CA MET A 377 27.98 -11.29 4.42
C MET A 377 27.50 -11.03 2.99
N THR A 378 26.26 -11.41 2.67
CA THR A 378 25.67 -11.08 1.36
C THR A 378 25.55 -9.58 1.17
N PHE A 379 25.13 -8.83 2.20
CA PHE A 379 25.05 -7.38 2.15
C PHE A 379 26.44 -6.74 1.92
N LEU A 380 27.46 -7.16 2.66
CA LEU A 380 28.83 -6.65 2.49
C LEU A 380 29.39 -6.97 1.10
N LYS A 381 29.12 -8.15 0.54
CA LYS A 381 29.49 -8.47 -0.85
C LYS A 381 28.82 -7.54 -1.85
N SER A 382 27.50 -7.36 -1.72
CA SER A 382 26.77 -6.41 -2.57
C SER A 382 27.25 -4.98 -2.39
N LEU A 383 27.77 -4.62 -1.21
CA LEU A 383 28.41 -3.34 -0.95
C LEU A 383 29.75 -3.25 -1.70
N ALA A 384 30.66 -4.23 -1.60
CA ALA A 384 31.94 -4.25 -2.33
C ALA A 384 31.75 -4.21 -3.86
N GLU A 385 30.76 -4.91 -4.37
CA GLU A 385 30.47 -4.93 -5.82
C GLU A 385 30.15 -3.51 -6.35
N LEU A 386 29.67 -2.59 -5.51
CA LEU A 386 29.43 -1.20 -5.91
C LEU A 386 30.70 -0.42 -6.25
N ASP A 387 31.85 -0.76 -5.64
CA ASP A 387 33.15 -0.13 -5.94
C ASP A 387 33.69 -0.61 -7.30
N SER A 388 33.62 -1.91 -7.56
CA SER A 388 34.16 -2.56 -8.76
C SER A 388 33.49 -2.15 -10.09
N MET A 389 32.30 -1.56 -10.04
CA MET A 389 31.46 -1.31 -11.22
C MET A 389 31.40 0.16 -11.66
N TYR A 390 32.30 1.01 -11.16
CA TYR A 390 32.46 2.36 -11.70
C TYR A 390 32.85 2.38 -13.20
N ASP A 391 33.25 1.22 -13.76
CA ASP A 391 33.81 1.10 -15.11
C ASP A 391 33.24 -0.01 -16.04
N SER A 392 32.16 -0.71 -15.70
CA SER A 392 31.57 -1.69 -16.65
C SER A 392 30.05 -1.81 -16.59
N ASP A 393 29.40 -1.48 -17.69
CA ASP A 393 27.95 -1.38 -17.83
C ASP A 393 27.50 -2.32 -18.94
N LYS A 394 26.74 -3.39 -18.61
CA LYS A 394 25.88 -4.21 -19.50
C LYS A 394 25.28 -5.40 -18.74
N SER A 395 24.07 -5.24 -18.17
CA SER A 395 23.01 -6.30 -18.10
C SER A 395 21.87 -6.06 -17.10
N ALA A 396 21.88 -5.02 -16.25
CA ALA A 396 20.83 -4.83 -15.24
C ALA A 396 19.60 -4.04 -15.74
N GLU A 397 18.41 -4.36 -15.22
CA GLU A 397 17.16 -3.62 -15.49
C GLU A 397 17.30 -2.12 -15.14
N LYS A 398 16.68 -1.22 -15.91
CA LYS A 398 16.82 0.25 -15.81
C LYS A 398 16.62 0.85 -14.41
N ARG A 399 15.86 0.17 -13.53
CA ARG A 399 15.63 0.60 -12.14
C ARG A 399 16.78 0.19 -11.21
N GLN A 400 17.21 -1.07 -11.29
CA GLN A 400 18.40 -1.57 -10.60
C GLN A 400 19.62 -0.74 -10.99
N MET A 401 19.70 -0.28 -12.25
CA MET A 401 20.75 0.61 -12.74
C MET A 401 20.76 2.00 -12.04
N ARG A 402 19.61 2.57 -11.67
CA ARG A 402 19.56 3.87 -10.96
C ARG A 402 19.99 3.76 -9.51
N GLU A 403 19.47 2.76 -8.79
CA GLU A 403 19.84 2.46 -7.40
C GLU A 403 21.33 2.15 -7.30
N ARG A 404 21.85 1.28 -8.19
CA ARG A 404 23.28 0.93 -8.26
C ARG A 404 24.17 2.11 -8.61
N LYS A 405 23.80 2.93 -9.59
CA LYS A 405 24.58 4.12 -9.96
C LYS A 405 24.62 5.16 -8.84
N ALA A 406 23.50 5.37 -8.14
CA ALA A 406 23.46 6.26 -6.97
C ALA A 406 24.30 5.73 -5.81
N ALA A 407 24.24 4.42 -5.56
CA ALA A 407 25.00 3.74 -4.50
C ALA A 407 26.51 3.71 -4.77
N ALA A 408 26.94 3.47 -6.02
CA ALA A 408 28.36 3.47 -6.41
C ALA A 408 29.04 4.84 -6.20
N GLY A 409 28.29 5.94 -6.31
CA GLY A 409 28.79 7.29 -6.06
C GLY A 409 28.67 7.77 -4.62
N LEU A 410 28.14 6.95 -3.70
CA LEU A 410 27.70 7.38 -2.37
C LEU A 410 28.82 7.42 -1.32
N PHE A 411 29.75 6.47 -1.39
CA PHE A 411 30.81 6.27 -0.40
C PHE A 411 32.19 6.62 -0.96
N ASN A 412 33.08 7.04 -0.06
CA ASN A 412 34.52 7.04 -0.27
C ASN A 412 35.11 5.73 0.29
N TRP A 413 35.48 4.81 -0.59
CA TRP A 413 35.88 3.45 -0.21
C TRP A 413 37.19 3.35 0.56
N GLU A 414 38.00 4.42 0.58
CA GLU A 414 39.23 4.51 1.37
C GLU A 414 38.99 4.89 2.84
N ASP A 415 37.78 5.37 3.18
CA ASP A 415 37.42 5.82 4.52
C ASP A 415 36.47 4.82 5.22
N GLU A 416 36.39 4.91 6.55
CA GLU A 416 35.57 4.01 7.37
C GLU A 416 34.07 4.06 7.00
N ILE A 417 33.44 2.88 6.89
CA ILE A 417 31.99 2.72 6.70
C ILE A 417 31.44 1.91 7.88
N PHE A 418 30.44 2.46 8.56
CA PHE A 418 29.76 1.81 9.68
C PHE A 418 28.54 1.05 9.16
N VAL A 419 28.46 -0.25 9.46
CA VAL A 419 27.33 -1.08 9.06
C VAL A 419 26.57 -1.56 10.29
N ALA A 420 25.26 -1.37 10.30
CA ALA A 420 24.38 -1.92 11.31
C ALA A 420 23.31 -2.81 10.67
N ARG A 421 22.85 -3.78 11.46
CA ARG A 421 21.79 -4.72 11.11
C ARG A 421 20.72 -4.70 12.18
N ALA A 422 19.45 -4.70 11.79
CA ALA A 422 18.34 -4.86 12.72
C ALA A 422 17.26 -5.79 12.12
N PRO A 423 16.81 -6.83 12.84
CA PRO A 423 15.82 -7.78 12.33
C PRO A 423 14.41 -7.19 12.33
N GLY A 424 13.52 -7.77 11.52
CA GLY A 424 12.08 -7.62 11.75
C GLY A 424 11.62 -8.46 12.95
N ARG A 425 10.31 -8.55 13.17
CA ARG A 425 9.74 -9.33 14.28
C ARG A 425 8.43 -10.02 13.93
N LEU A 426 8.18 -11.14 14.61
CA LEU A 426 6.92 -11.84 14.64
C LEU A 426 6.26 -11.62 16.00
N ASP A 427 5.03 -11.10 16.01
CA ASP A 427 4.22 -11.02 17.22
C ASP A 427 3.65 -12.40 17.54
N VAL A 428 4.19 -13.02 18.58
CA VAL A 428 3.77 -14.34 19.05
C VAL A 428 2.57 -14.20 19.99
N MET A 429 2.58 -13.24 20.91
CA MET A 429 1.41 -12.84 21.70
C MET A 429 1.53 -11.40 22.21
N GLY A 430 0.38 -10.76 22.44
CA GLY A 430 0.31 -9.38 22.92
C GLY A 430 -0.38 -8.44 21.93
N GLY A 431 -0.34 -8.79 20.64
CA GLY A 431 -1.23 -8.21 19.66
C GLY A 431 -1.09 -6.69 19.53
N ILE A 432 -2.22 -5.97 19.54
CA ILE A 432 -2.26 -4.50 19.52
C ILE A 432 -2.36 -3.90 20.93
N ALA A 433 -2.04 -4.67 21.98
CA ALA A 433 -2.27 -4.24 23.36
C ALA A 433 -1.10 -3.46 24.00
N ASP A 434 -0.01 -3.21 23.26
CA ASP A 434 1.19 -2.54 23.78
C ASP A 434 0.96 -1.07 24.11
N TYR A 435 0.26 -0.31 23.27
CA TYR A 435 -0.10 1.07 23.59
C TYR A 435 -1.06 1.20 24.78
N SER A 436 -1.61 0.07 25.27
CA SER A 436 -2.45 0.02 26.47
C SER A 436 -1.80 -0.77 27.60
N GLY A 437 -0.48 -0.92 27.56
CA GLY A 437 0.35 -1.38 28.69
C GLY A 437 0.51 -2.89 28.84
N SER A 438 0.00 -3.70 27.91
CA SER A 438 0.03 -5.15 28.08
C SER A 438 1.46 -5.70 28.16
N LEU A 439 1.60 -6.86 28.81
CA LEU A 439 2.73 -7.75 28.55
C LEU A 439 2.64 -8.24 27.11
N VAL A 440 3.77 -8.27 26.40
CA VAL A 440 3.90 -8.82 25.05
C VAL A 440 5.05 -9.84 24.98
N LEU A 441 4.93 -10.79 24.05
CA LEU A 441 5.93 -11.82 23.73
C LEU A 441 6.24 -11.77 22.24
N GLN A 442 7.42 -11.26 21.90
CA GLN A 442 7.81 -10.97 20.53
C GLN A 442 9.05 -11.76 20.13
N MET A 443 9.15 -12.20 18.88
CA MET A 443 10.28 -12.99 18.39
C MET A 443 10.96 -12.29 17.22
N PRO A 444 12.29 -12.07 17.25
CA PRO A 444 12.98 -11.57 16.06
C PRO A 444 12.95 -12.61 14.94
N ILE A 445 12.71 -12.15 13.72
CA ILE A 445 12.74 -13.00 12.51
C ILE A 445 14.14 -12.99 11.89
N LYS A 446 14.38 -13.91 10.95
CA LYS A 446 15.65 -13.96 10.23
C LYS A 446 15.85 -12.73 9.34
N GLU A 447 14.80 -12.30 8.64
CA GLU A 447 14.82 -11.15 7.74
C GLU A 447 15.19 -9.87 8.50
N ALA A 448 16.07 -9.08 7.91
CA ALA A 448 16.64 -7.90 8.53
C ALA A 448 16.87 -6.76 7.53
N CYS A 449 16.98 -5.56 8.09
CA CYS A 449 17.47 -4.37 7.43
C CYS A 449 18.94 -4.19 7.75
N HIS A 450 19.71 -3.83 6.74
CA HIS A 450 21.11 -3.43 6.81
C HIS A 450 21.23 -1.97 6.39
N VAL A 451 21.99 -1.20 7.17
CA VAL A 451 22.28 0.20 6.89
C VAL A 451 23.78 0.42 6.94
N ALA A 452 24.34 0.96 5.87
CA ALA A 452 25.71 1.45 5.80
C ALA A 452 25.74 2.98 5.91
N VAL A 453 26.59 3.51 6.79
CA VAL A 453 26.75 4.95 7.07
C VAL A 453 28.20 5.34 6.88
N GLN A 454 28.43 6.47 6.22
CA GLN A 454 29.72 7.15 6.21
C GLN A 454 29.55 8.63 6.52
N ARG A 455 30.43 9.13 7.39
CA ARG A 455 30.57 10.56 7.68
C ARG A 455 31.60 11.14 6.74
N ASN A 456 31.28 12.28 6.15
CA ASN A 456 32.14 12.94 5.19
C ASN A 456 32.28 14.41 5.55
N HIS A 457 33.51 14.90 5.64
CA HIS A 457 33.72 16.34 5.75
C HIS A 457 33.01 17.07 4.59
N PRO A 458 32.27 18.17 4.79
CA PRO A 458 31.45 18.80 3.75
C PRO A 458 32.20 19.15 2.46
N SER A 459 33.51 19.44 2.56
CA SER A 459 34.36 19.71 1.39
C SER A 459 34.87 18.48 0.63
N LYS A 460 34.80 17.29 1.23
CA LYS A 460 35.24 16.00 0.63
C LYS A 460 34.06 15.13 0.19
N HIS A 461 32.85 15.55 0.50
CA HIS A 461 31.64 14.78 0.26
C HIS A 461 31.28 14.74 -1.23
N ARG A 462 30.99 13.54 -1.74
CA ARG A 462 30.60 13.31 -3.14
C ARG A 462 29.12 13.66 -3.34
N LEU A 463 28.86 14.93 -3.63
CA LEU A 463 27.49 15.42 -3.86
C LEU A 463 26.93 14.94 -5.21
N TRP A 464 25.65 14.58 -5.21
CA TRP A 464 24.90 14.37 -6.46
C TRP A 464 24.73 15.70 -7.21
N LYS A 465 24.63 15.63 -8.55
CA LYS A 465 24.59 16.83 -9.42
C LYS A 465 23.54 17.86 -8.98
N HIS A 466 22.35 17.44 -8.57
CA HIS A 466 21.29 18.36 -8.12
C HIS A 466 21.55 18.97 -6.74
N ALA A 467 22.19 18.24 -5.82
CA ALA A 467 22.65 18.79 -4.54
C ALA A 467 23.74 19.85 -4.74
N LEU A 468 24.66 19.61 -5.68
CA LEU A 468 25.70 20.56 -6.07
C LEU A 468 25.09 21.87 -6.62
N VAL A 469 24.06 21.76 -7.46
CA VAL A 469 23.34 22.92 -8.03
C VAL A 469 22.61 23.72 -6.93
N ARG A 470 22.04 23.05 -5.91
CA ARG A 470 21.43 23.75 -4.76
C ARG A 470 22.45 24.59 -3.99
N GLN A 471 23.62 24.03 -3.68
CA GLN A 471 24.68 24.76 -2.99
C GLN A 471 25.25 25.93 -3.82
N GLN A 472 25.42 25.74 -5.14
CA GLN A 472 25.93 26.78 -6.03
C GLN A 472 24.94 27.95 -6.22
N ALA A 473 23.63 27.67 -6.21
CA ALA A 473 22.60 28.69 -6.34
C ALA A 473 22.51 29.63 -5.12
N GLU A 474 22.90 29.16 -3.93
CA GLU A 474 22.83 29.95 -2.69
C GLU A 474 24.11 30.72 -2.35
N GLY A 475 25.21 30.53 -3.10
CA GLY A 475 26.47 31.25 -2.90
C GLY A 475 27.13 31.00 -1.54
N LYS A 476 26.78 29.90 -0.85
CA LYS A 476 27.25 29.55 0.50
C LYS A 476 28.49 28.64 0.46
N ASN A 477 29.26 28.66 1.54
CA ASN A 477 30.31 27.67 1.83
C ASN A 477 29.72 26.24 1.83
N PRO A 478 30.54 25.18 1.65
CA PRO A 478 30.05 23.79 1.64
C PRO A 478 29.23 23.49 2.89
N THR A 479 27.93 23.26 2.72
CA THR A 479 27.01 22.91 3.82
C THR A 479 26.99 21.40 4.03
N PRO A 480 26.82 20.91 5.27
CA PRO A 480 26.63 19.49 5.53
C PRO A 480 25.33 18.97 4.89
N VAL A 481 25.41 17.87 4.15
CA VAL A 481 24.27 17.27 3.41
C VAL A 481 24.00 15.85 3.90
N LEU A 482 22.73 15.48 3.92
CA LEU A 482 22.26 14.11 4.11
C LEU A 482 21.92 13.51 2.74
N GLN A 483 22.49 12.34 2.41
CA GLN A 483 22.17 11.57 1.22
C GLN A 483 21.79 10.14 1.59
N ILE A 484 20.66 9.66 1.08
CA ILE A 484 20.11 8.34 1.41
C ILE A 484 19.77 7.60 0.11
N VAL A 485 20.22 6.36 0.00
CA VAL A 485 19.87 5.44 -1.09
C VAL A 485 19.09 4.26 -0.51
N SER A 486 17.89 4.02 -1.03
CA SER A 486 17.12 2.79 -0.79
C SER A 486 17.46 1.76 -1.87
N TYR A 487 18.18 0.70 -1.48
CA TYR A 487 18.78 -0.28 -2.38
C TYR A 487 18.03 -1.61 -2.38
N GLY A 488 17.65 -2.10 -3.57
CA GLY A 488 16.98 -3.40 -3.73
C GLY A 488 15.47 -3.34 -3.49
N SER A 489 14.87 -2.16 -3.62
CA SER A 489 13.44 -1.95 -3.44
C SER A 489 12.61 -2.46 -4.63
N GLU A 490 11.74 -3.45 -4.44
CA GLU A 490 10.83 -3.88 -5.51
C GLU A 490 9.67 -2.90 -5.78
N LEU A 491 9.39 -1.93 -4.91
CA LEU A 491 8.16 -1.13 -4.98
C LEU A 491 8.18 0.05 -5.96
N SER A 492 7.40 -0.02 -7.04
CA SER A 492 7.37 0.95 -8.16
C SER A 492 7.05 2.41 -7.80
N ASN A 493 6.63 2.71 -6.57
CA ASN A 493 6.07 4.01 -6.19
C ASN A 493 6.99 4.87 -5.31
N ARG A 494 8.19 4.40 -4.96
CA ARG A 494 9.17 5.19 -4.17
C ARG A 494 10.36 5.65 -4.99
N GLY A 495 10.85 6.86 -4.71
CA GLY A 495 12.13 7.34 -5.22
C GLY A 495 13.28 6.52 -4.60
N PRO A 496 14.30 6.12 -5.38
CA PRO A 496 15.42 5.32 -4.86
C PRO A 496 16.40 6.14 -4.01
N THR A 497 16.32 7.47 -4.08
CA THR A 497 17.25 8.40 -3.45
C THR A 497 16.52 9.53 -2.75
N PHE A 498 17.10 10.03 -1.66
CA PHE A 498 16.65 11.21 -0.95
C PHE A 498 17.87 12.02 -0.50
N ASP A 499 17.80 13.35 -0.60
CA ASP A 499 18.83 14.23 -0.08
C ASP A 499 18.31 15.59 0.40
N MET A 500 18.89 16.09 1.48
CA MET A 500 18.55 17.38 2.08
C MET A 500 19.77 18.00 2.76
N ASP A 501 19.76 19.33 2.89
CA ASP A 501 20.76 20.02 3.69
C ASP A 501 20.47 19.77 5.17
N LEU A 502 21.47 19.43 5.97
CA LEU A 502 21.26 19.21 7.41
C LEU A 502 20.79 20.48 8.12
N ALA A 503 21.07 21.66 7.55
CA ALA A 503 20.54 22.94 8.02
C ALA A 503 19.01 23.05 7.89
N ASP A 504 18.37 22.29 7.01
CA ASP A 504 16.91 22.29 6.86
C ASP A 504 16.21 21.69 8.09
N PHE A 505 16.93 20.91 8.92
CA PHE A 505 16.45 20.45 10.22
C PHE A 505 16.50 21.52 11.30
N MET A 506 16.99 22.73 11.02
CA MET A 506 17.16 23.79 12.01
C MET A 506 16.13 24.91 11.82
N ASP A 507 15.56 25.37 12.92
CA ASP A 507 14.79 26.60 13.04
C ASP A 507 15.57 27.61 13.89
N GLY A 508 16.49 28.32 13.25
CA GLY A 508 17.50 29.13 13.95
C GLY A 508 18.56 28.23 14.59
N ASP A 509 18.79 28.38 15.90
CA ASP A 509 19.78 27.59 16.65
C ASP A 509 19.21 26.29 17.24
N GLN A 510 17.92 26.01 17.03
CA GLN A 510 17.22 24.85 17.58
C GLN A 510 16.76 23.91 16.46
N PRO A 511 16.67 22.59 16.71
CA PRO A 511 16.05 21.67 15.77
C PRO A 511 14.59 22.06 15.50
N MET A 512 14.14 21.83 14.27
CA MET A 512 12.75 22.05 13.86
C MET A 512 11.80 21.14 14.65
N SER A 513 10.54 21.56 14.82
CA SER A 513 9.56 20.74 15.52
C SER A 513 9.21 19.46 14.74
N TYR A 514 8.85 18.38 15.47
CA TYR A 514 8.41 17.13 14.83
C TYR A 514 7.18 17.34 13.93
N GLU A 515 6.26 18.24 14.28
CA GLU A 515 5.11 18.57 13.43
C GLU A 515 5.53 19.15 12.08
N LYS A 516 6.53 20.04 12.09
CA LYS A 516 7.06 20.64 10.86
C LYS A 516 7.80 19.61 10.02
N ALA A 517 8.55 18.69 10.65
CA ALA A 517 9.19 17.57 9.96
C ALA A 517 8.16 16.61 9.35
N LYS A 518 7.12 16.23 10.09
CA LYS A 518 6.00 15.42 9.59
C LYS A 518 5.35 16.06 8.38
N LYS A 519 5.08 17.37 8.45
CA LYS A 519 4.55 18.12 7.32
C LYS A 519 5.51 18.10 6.14
N TYR A 520 6.81 18.30 6.36
CA TYR A 520 7.84 18.27 5.31
C TYR A 520 7.86 16.93 4.56
N PHE A 521 8.04 15.82 5.28
CA PHE A 521 8.10 14.48 4.65
C PHE A 521 6.78 14.00 4.06
N SER A 522 5.65 14.61 4.43
CA SER A 522 4.34 14.31 3.83
C SER A 522 4.08 14.98 2.47
N GLN A 523 4.94 15.91 2.03
CA GLN A 523 4.73 16.70 0.81
C GLN A 523 4.89 15.88 -0.48
N ASP A 524 5.88 14.98 -0.52
CA ASP A 524 6.14 14.11 -1.66
C ASP A 524 5.89 12.63 -1.26
N PRO A 525 4.78 12.03 -1.75
CA PRO A 525 4.47 10.63 -1.48
C PRO A 525 5.60 9.65 -1.86
N SER A 526 6.40 9.96 -2.89
CA SER A 526 7.48 9.11 -3.36
C SER A 526 8.72 9.12 -2.45
N GLN A 527 8.84 10.15 -1.60
CA GLN A 527 9.94 10.34 -0.65
C GLN A 527 9.51 10.18 0.81
N LYS A 528 8.22 9.90 1.08
CA LYS A 528 7.70 9.71 2.44
C LYS A 528 8.46 8.65 3.25
N TRP A 529 9.05 7.65 2.58
CA TRP A 529 9.88 6.63 3.22
C TRP A 529 11.14 7.20 3.88
N ALA A 530 11.66 8.33 3.39
CA ALA A 530 12.85 8.96 3.95
C ALA A 530 12.61 9.46 5.39
N ALA A 531 11.36 9.68 5.80
CA ALA A 531 11.01 10.06 7.18
C ALA A 531 11.50 9.05 8.22
N TYR A 532 11.47 7.74 7.92
CA TYR A 532 11.95 6.68 8.82
C TYR A 532 13.47 6.74 9.03
N VAL A 533 14.22 7.28 8.07
CA VAL A 533 15.69 7.29 8.08
C VAL A 533 16.19 8.67 8.51
N ALA A 534 15.79 9.72 7.79
CA ALA A 534 16.17 11.11 8.08
C ALA A 534 15.59 11.60 9.42
N GLY A 535 14.42 11.09 9.84
CA GLY A 535 13.83 11.43 11.14
C GLY A 535 14.68 11.00 12.33
N VAL A 536 15.52 9.96 12.19
CA VAL A 536 16.49 9.53 13.22
C VAL A 536 17.43 10.67 13.58
N ILE A 537 17.92 11.40 12.57
CA ILE A 537 18.85 12.53 12.76
C ILE A 537 18.16 13.63 13.58
N LEU A 538 16.93 14.01 13.19
CA LEU A 538 16.17 15.02 13.91
C LEU A 538 15.87 14.62 15.37
N VAL A 539 15.54 13.35 15.62
CA VAL A 539 15.30 12.84 16.98
C VAL A 539 16.59 12.91 17.80
N LEU A 540 17.75 12.51 17.26
CA LEU A 540 19.03 12.62 17.96
C LEU A 540 19.40 14.07 18.27
N MET A 541 19.13 15.00 17.34
CA MET A 541 19.34 16.44 17.57
C MET A 541 18.44 16.98 18.68
N THR A 542 17.17 16.55 18.69
CA THR A 542 16.15 17.09 19.60
C THR A 542 16.25 16.49 21.00
N GLU A 543 16.42 15.19 21.11
CA GLU A 543 16.35 14.45 22.38
C GLU A 543 17.70 14.35 23.08
N LEU A 544 18.79 14.26 22.31
CA LEU A 544 20.15 14.10 22.84
C LEU A 544 21.04 15.32 22.58
N GLY A 545 20.53 16.37 21.92
CA GLY A 545 21.28 17.61 21.67
C GLY A 545 22.46 17.44 20.70
N ILE A 546 22.46 16.39 19.89
CA ILE A 546 23.56 16.10 18.95
C ILE A 546 23.55 17.11 17.82
N ARG A 547 24.74 17.59 17.42
CA ARG A 547 24.92 18.44 16.24
C ARG A 547 25.67 17.67 15.17
N PHE A 548 25.12 17.68 13.95
CA PHE A 548 25.72 17.02 12.80
C PHE A 548 26.40 18.08 11.92
N GLU A 549 27.72 18.18 12.07
CA GLU A 549 28.57 19.13 11.33
C GLU A 549 29.21 18.51 10.08
N GLU A 550 29.16 17.19 9.97
CA GLU A 550 29.64 16.42 8.82
C GLU A 550 28.47 15.98 7.93
N SER A 551 28.73 15.79 6.63
CA SER A 551 27.76 15.20 5.71
C SER A 551 27.59 13.72 6.00
N ILE A 552 26.40 13.17 5.75
CA ILE A 552 26.04 11.79 6.06
C ILE A 552 25.56 11.10 4.78
N SER A 553 26.28 10.05 4.40
CA SER A 553 25.91 9.12 3.33
C SER A 553 25.30 7.85 3.93
N LEU A 554 24.11 7.46 3.48
CA LEU A 554 23.35 6.31 3.98
C LEU A 554 22.91 5.39 2.84
N LEU A 555 23.22 4.11 2.93
CA LEU A 555 22.65 3.06 2.08
C LEU A 555 21.79 2.14 2.92
N VAL A 556 20.52 2.00 2.54
CA VAL A 556 19.54 1.15 3.24
C VAL A 556 19.15 -0.01 2.34
N SER A 557 19.31 -1.24 2.82
CA SER A 557 18.84 -2.45 2.13
C SER A 557 18.09 -3.34 3.11
N SER A 558 16.91 -3.82 2.75
CA SER A 558 16.09 -4.63 3.66
C SER A 558 15.46 -5.82 2.95
N THR A 559 15.53 -6.96 3.62
CA THR A 559 14.82 -8.19 3.23
C THR A 559 13.52 -8.38 4.02
N VAL A 560 13.22 -7.50 4.98
CA VAL A 560 12.00 -7.55 5.78
C VAL A 560 10.79 -7.21 4.90
N PRO A 561 9.80 -8.10 4.75
CA PRO A 561 8.65 -7.83 3.89
C PRO A 561 7.87 -6.58 4.27
N GLU A 562 7.78 -5.63 3.34
CA GLU A 562 7.14 -4.34 3.57
C GLU A 562 5.62 -4.44 3.65
N GLY A 563 5.04 -3.85 4.70
CA GLY A 563 3.59 -3.77 4.89
C GLY A 563 2.94 -5.12 5.23
N LYS A 564 3.72 -6.09 5.73
CA LYS A 564 3.25 -7.45 6.06
C LYS A 564 3.07 -7.72 7.56
N GLY A 565 3.12 -6.67 8.38
CA GLY A 565 2.93 -6.81 9.82
C GLY A 565 4.10 -7.48 10.54
N VAL A 566 5.31 -7.28 10.02
CA VAL A 566 6.57 -7.89 10.52
C VAL A 566 7.66 -6.85 10.87
N SER A 567 7.24 -5.59 11.07
CA SER A 567 8.08 -4.46 11.51
C SER A 567 9.20 -4.06 10.56
N SER A 568 8.88 -3.94 9.27
CA SER A 568 9.82 -3.37 8.30
C SER A 568 10.20 -1.92 8.64
N SER A 569 9.30 -1.11 9.21
CA SER A 569 9.58 0.27 9.63
C SER A 569 10.56 0.33 10.80
N ALA A 570 10.25 -0.36 11.90
CA ALA A 570 11.12 -0.38 13.07
C ALA A 570 12.50 -1.00 12.79
N SER A 571 12.58 -2.01 11.92
CA SER A 571 13.87 -2.58 11.47
C SER A 571 14.72 -1.53 10.73
N VAL A 572 14.12 -0.70 9.88
CA VAL A 572 14.83 0.41 9.20
C VAL A 572 15.28 1.48 10.18
N GLU A 573 14.41 1.91 11.11
CA GLU A 573 14.72 2.93 12.11
C GLU A 573 15.86 2.47 13.04
N VAL A 574 15.77 1.25 13.59
CA VAL A 574 16.76 0.69 14.52
C VAL A 574 18.10 0.47 13.84
N ALA A 575 18.13 -0.05 12.61
CA ALA A 575 19.39 -0.21 11.86
C ALA A 575 20.02 1.16 11.58
N THR A 576 19.23 2.14 11.15
CA THR A 576 19.70 3.51 10.89
C THR A 576 20.27 4.16 12.14
N MET A 577 19.51 4.12 13.25
CA MET A 577 19.91 4.74 14.51
C MET A 577 21.16 4.07 15.09
N SER A 578 21.27 2.75 14.97
CA SER A 578 22.47 2.01 15.40
C SER A 578 23.70 2.40 14.58
N ALA A 579 23.59 2.52 13.26
CA ALA A 579 24.69 2.93 12.39
C ALA A 579 25.13 4.38 12.64
N ILE A 580 24.16 5.30 12.82
CA ILE A 580 24.46 6.71 13.13
C ILE A 580 25.07 6.83 14.53
N ALA A 581 24.54 6.13 15.53
CA ALA A 581 25.10 6.13 16.88
C ALA A 581 26.54 5.60 16.90
N ALA A 582 26.79 4.48 16.21
CA ALA A 582 28.13 3.90 16.08
C ALA A 582 29.11 4.86 15.40
N SER A 583 28.73 5.43 14.25
CA SER A 583 29.58 6.37 13.52
C SER A 583 29.93 7.64 14.31
N HIS A 584 29.06 8.08 15.23
CA HIS A 584 29.28 9.27 16.06
C HIS A 584 29.80 8.95 17.47
N GLY A 585 30.15 7.69 17.75
CA GLY A 585 30.64 7.26 19.07
C GLY A 585 29.61 7.42 20.19
N LEU A 586 28.31 7.42 19.88
CA LEU A 586 27.23 7.58 20.85
C LEU A 586 26.97 6.24 21.54
N SER A 587 27.03 6.25 22.87
CA SER A 587 26.63 5.09 23.68
C SER A 587 25.16 5.21 24.08
N ILE A 588 24.29 4.52 23.34
CA ILE A 588 22.84 4.49 23.58
C ILE A 588 22.47 3.05 23.95
N SER A 589 21.75 2.86 25.05
CA SER A 589 21.27 1.52 25.43
C SER A 589 20.26 1.00 24.38
N PRO A 590 20.17 -0.32 24.13
CA PRO A 590 19.21 -0.86 23.16
C PRO A 590 17.76 -0.44 23.43
N ARG A 591 17.40 -0.35 24.71
CA ARG A 591 16.07 0.12 25.15
C ARG A 591 15.84 1.58 24.77
N ASP A 592 16.78 2.46 25.07
CA ASP A 592 16.63 3.89 24.80
C ASP A 592 16.66 4.15 23.28
N LEU A 593 17.48 3.40 22.54
CA LEU A 593 17.50 3.41 21.08
C LEU A 593 16.13 3.05 20.50
N ALA A 594 15.49 1.99 21.02
CA ALA A 594 14.14 1.62 20.60
C ALA A 594 13.10 2.71 20.89
N LEU A 595 13.18 3.37 22.05
CA LEU A 595 12.29 4.46 22.42
C LEU A 595 12.47 5.70 21.53
N LEU A 596 13.71 6.02 21.17
CA LEU A 596 14.00 7.10 20.22
C LEU A 596 13.47 6.76 18.82
N CYS A 597 13.62 5.51 18.36
CA CYS A 597 13.03 5.05 17.10
C CYS A 597 11.50 5.18 17.11
N GLN A 598 10.86 4.80 18.22
CA GLN A 598 9.40 4.96 18.37
C GLN A 598 8.95 6.43 18.20
N LYS A 599 9.76 7.40 18.67
CA LYS A 599 9.48 8.82 18.46
C LYS A 599 9.54 9.22 16.99
N VAL A 600 10.46 8.64 16.22
CA VAL A 600 10.53 8.83 14.75
C VAL A 600 9.19 8.40 14.12
N GLU A 601 8.75 7.17 14.40
CA GLU A 601 7.54 6.62 13.80
C GLU A 601 6.27 7.40 14.22
N ASN A 602 6.14 7.73 15.51
CA ASN A 602 4.97 8.42 16.05
C ASN A 602 4.88 9.88 15.61
N HIS A 603 5.98 10.63 15.72
CA HIS A 603 5.92 12.09 15.61
C HIS A 603 6.34 12.62 14.24
N ILE A 604 7.26 11.94 13.54
CA ILE A 604 7.77 12.39 12.24
C ILE A 604 7.04 11.67 11.11
N VAL A 605 6.99 10.33 11.15
CA VAL A 605 6.24 9.56 10.14
C VAL A 605 4.73 9.74 10.33
N GLY A 606 4.30 9.79 11.59
CA GLY A 606 2.90 10.00 11.97
C GLY A 606 2.08 8.71 12.10
N ALA A 607 2.73 7.56 12.26
CA ALA A 607 2.05 6.28 12.49
C ALA A 607 1.88 6.07 14.00
N PRO A 608 0.67 5.87 14.54
CA PRO A 608 0.42 5.86 15.98
C PRO A 608 0.77 4.52 16.64
N CYS A 609 1.97 4.00 16.38
CA CYS A 609 2.43 2.70 16.84
C CYS A 609 2.68 2.65 18.36
N GLY A 610 2.70 1.43 18.91
CA GLY A 610 3.28 1.19 20.23
C GLY A 610 4.80 0.98 20.12
N VAL A 611 5.43 0.27 21.05
CA VAL A 611 6.91 0.21 21.18
C VAL A 611 7.47 -1.19 20.89
N MET A 612 6.61 -2.20 20.74
CA MET A 612 7.06 -3.59 20.68
C MET A 612 7.98 -3.88 19.49
N ASP A 613 7.73 -3.20 18.37
CA ASP A 613 8.42 -3.41 17.11
C ASP A 613 9.89 -2.99 17.24
N GLN A 614 10.12 -1.76 17.68
CA GLN A 614 11.45 -1.22 17.93
C GLN A 614 12.17 -1.98 19.04
N MET A 615 11.47 -2.31 20.13
CA MET A 615 12.08 -3.02 21.25
C MET A 615 12.55 -4.41 20.84
N THR A 616 11.76 -5.14 20.06
CA THR A 616 12.14 -6.49 19.60
C THR A 616 13.29 -6.45 18.62
N SER A 617 13.30 -5.45 17.74
CA SER A 617 14.38 -5.22 16.78
C SER A 617 15.71 -4.89 17.48
N ALA A 618 15.68 -4.09 18.56
CA ALA A 618 16.88 -3.68 19.29
C ALA A 618 17.35 -4.65 20.39
N CYS A 619 16.42 -5.30 21.10
CA CYS A 619 16.70 -6.10 22.30
C CYS A 619 16.45 -7.61 22.13
N GLY A 620 15.96 -8.05 20.97
CA GLY A 620 15.64 -9.45 20.72
C GLY A 620 16.87 -10.34 20.57
N GLU A 621 16.77 -11.58 21.01
CA GLU A 621 17.78 -12.62 20.80
C GLU A 621 17.23 -13.77 19.95
N ALA A 622 18.12 -14.41 19.19
CA ALA A 622 17.83 -15.61 18.42
C ALA A 622 17.18 -16.70 19.29
N ASN A 623 16.15 -17.37 18.77
CA ASN A 623 15.42 -18.48 19.43
C ASN A 623 14.73 -18.15 20.77
N LYS A 624 14.55 -16.87 21.12
CA LYS A 624 13.88 -16.47 22.36
C LYS A 624 12.73 -15.51 22.07
N LEU A 625 11.76 -15.48 22.99
CA LEU A 625 10.71 -14.47 23.00
C LEU A 625 11.12 -13.34 23.93
N LEU A 626 11.16 -12.12 23.42
CA LEU A 626 11.30 -10.92 24.23
C LEU A 626 10.01 -10.70 25.01
N ALA A 627 10.10 -10.76 26.34
CA ALA A 627 9.01 -10.40 27.24
C ALA A 627 9.15 -8.94 27.65
N MET A 628 8.18 -8.11 27.28
CA MET A 628 8.18 -6.68 27.60
C MET A 628 6.84 -6.26 28.20
N LEU A 629 6.88 -5.53 29.31
CA LEU A 629 5.74 -4.86 29.91
C LEU A 629 5.67 -3.42 29.38
N CYS A 630 4.59 -3.06 28.70
CA CYS A 630 4.49 -1.76 28.03
C CYS A 630 4.11 -0.59 28.96
N GLN A 631 4.64 -0.56 30.20
CA GLN A 631 4.31 0.41 31.26
C GLN A 631 5.56 0.87 32.06
N PRO A 632 6.55 1.58 31.49
CA PRO A 632 6.61 2.26 30.20
C PRO A 632 7.69 1.64 29.29
N ALA A 633 7.38 0.48 28.71
CA ALA A 633 8.29 -0.36 27.91
C ALA A 633 9.48 -0.93 28.73
N GLU A 634 9.18 -1.68 29.78
CA GLU A 634 10.15 -2.41 30.59
C GLU A 634 10.42 -3.79 29.98
N VAL A 635 11.68 -4.09 29.67
CA VAL A 635 12.10 -5.43 29.24
C VAL A 635 12.22 -6.32 30.47
N LEU A 636 11.34 -7.31 30.59
CA LEU A 636 11.33 -8.28 31.70
C LEU A 636 12.34 -9.42 31.48
N GLY A 637 12.96 -9.50 30.31
CA GLY A 637 13.93 -10.51 29.92
C GLY A 637 13.47 -11.34 28.72
N LEU A 638 14.20 -12.43 28.48
CA LEU A 638 14.01 -13.33 27.35
C LEU A 638 13.45 -14.66 27.83
N VAL A 639 12.44 -15.17 27.12
CA VAL A 639 11.81 -16.46 27.40
C VAL A 639 12.30 -17.46 26.36
N GLU A 640 12.94 -18.53 26.80
CA GLU A 640 13.37 -19.62 25.94
C GLU A 640 12.18 -20.29 25.26
N ILE A 641 12.29 -20.56 23.96
CA ILE A 641 11.31 -21.38 23.25
C ILE A 641 11.65 -22.86 23.51
N PRO A 642 10.77 -23.66 24.13
CA PRO A 642 11.05 -25.06 24.38
C PRO A 642 11.37 -25.82 23.09
N GLY A 643 12.38 -26.70 23.12
CA GLY A 643 12.92 -27.35 21.91
C GLY A 643 11.92 -28.19 21.11
N HIS A 644 10.80 -28.61 21.72
CA HIS A 644 9.71 -29.32 21.04
C HIS A 644 8.66 -28.40 20.40
N ILE A 645 8.76 -27.08 20.56
CA ILE A 645 7.83 -26.07 20.05
C ILE A 645 8.49 -25.27 18.92
N ARG A 646 7.73 -24.92 17.89
CA ARG A 646 8.18 -24.03 16.82
C ARG A 646 7.07 -23.08 16.41
N PHE A 647 7.48 -21.86 16.03
CA PHE A 647 6.62 -20.83 15.45
C PHE A 647 6.96 -20.59 13.98
N TRP A 648 5.95 -20.31 13.16
CA TRP A 648 6.10 -19.92 11.76
C TRP A 648 5.30 -18.64 11.49
N GLY A 649 5.85 -17.73 10.69
CA GLY A 649 5.08 -16.64 10.10
C GLY A 649 4.66 -17.02 8.67
N ILE A 650 3.41 -16.78 8.30
CA ILE A 650 2.86 -17.06 6.97
C ILE A 650 2.27 -15.76 6.41
N ASP A 651 2.92 -15.17 5.40
CA ASP A 651 2.45 -13.93 4.75
C ASP A 651 1.22 -14.22 3.88
N SER A 652 0.09 -13.55 4.15
CA SER A 652 -1.15 -13.71 3.39
C SER A 652 -1.10 -13.09 1.98
N GLY A 653 -0.08 -12.30 1.65
CA GLY A 653 -0.01 -11.55 0.40
C GLY A 653 -0.72 -10.21 0.47
N ILE A 654 -1.67 -10.07 1.39
CA ILE A 654 -2.44 -8.85 1.61
C ILE A 654 -1.57 -7.87 2.39
N ARG A 655 -1.35 -6.68 1.84
CA ARG A 655 -0.72 -5.59 2.59
C ARG A 655 -1.68 -5.08 3.65
N HIS A 656 -1.16 -4.63 4.77
CA HIS A 656 -1.94 -3.81 5.69
C HIS A 656 -2.54 -2.66 4.88
N SER A 657 -3.85 -2.44 4.99
CA SER A 657 -4.53 -1.34 4.29
C SER A 657 -3.73 -0.05 4.51
N VAL A 658 -3.37 0.62 3.41
CA VAL A 658 -2.58 1.85 3.42
C VAL A 658 -3.49 2.98 3.86
N GLY A 659 -3.67 3.05 5.17
CA GLY A 659 -4.44 4.06 5.88
C GLY A 659 -4.50 3.60 7.31
N GLY A 660 -3.62 4.10 8.16
CA GLY A 660 -3.64 3.86 9.61
C GLY A 660 -4.94 4.29 10.32
N ALA A 661 -6.03 4.50 9.57
CA ALA A 661 -7.38 4.71 10.05
C ALA A 661 -7.91 3.50 10.83
N ASP A 662 -7.73 2.24 10.37
CA ASP A 662 -8.28 1.09 11.11
C ASP A 662 -7.55 0.87 12.45
N TYR A 663 -6.22 0.81 12.44
CA TYR A 663 -5.41 0.66 13.65
C TYR A 663 -5.52 1.89 14.57
N GLY A 664 -5.46 3.10 13.99
CA GLY A 664 -5.60 4.35 14.72
C GLY A 664 -6.99 4.49 15.37
N SER A 665 -8.07 4.14 14.66
CA SER A 665 -9.42 4.13 15.21
C SER A 665 -9.60 3.10 16.31
N VAL A 666 -8.96 1.93 16.22
CA VAL A 666 -8.97 0.93 17.30
C VAL A 666 -8.22 1.45 18.53
N ARG A 667 -7.04 2.09 18.34
CA ARG A 667 -6.33 2.75 19.44
C ARG A 667 -7.19 3.84 20.08
N ILE A 668 -7.79 4.72 19.29
CA ILE A 668 -8.71 5.76 19.79
C ILE A 668 -9.86 5.12 20.59
N GLY A 669 -10.49 4.08 20.04
CA GLY A 669 -11.56 3.32 20.69
C GLY A 669 -11.15 2.73 22.05
N ALA A 670 -9.95 2.17 22.15
CA ALA A 670 -9.42 1.65 23.41
C ALA A 670 -9.25 2.77 24.45
N PHE A 671 -8.66 3.90 24.06
CA PHE A 671 -8.47 5.05 24.94
C PHE A 671 -9.81 5.72 25.33
N MET A 672 -10.80 5.76 24.42
CA MET A 672 -12.18 6.17 24.74
C MET A 672 -12.78 5.25 25.81
N GLY A 673 -12.65 3.93 25.65
CA GLY A 673 -13.12 2.96 26.64
C GLY A 673 -12.44 3.14 28.00
N ARG A 674 -11.12 3.38 28.03
CA ARG A 674 -10.36 3.69 29.26
C ARG A 674 -10.95 4.92 29.96
N LYS A 675 -11.17 6.01 29.22
CA LYS A 675 -11.74 7.25 29.77
C LYS A 675 -13.14 7.00 30.36
N MET A 676 -13.99 6.25 29.66
CA MET A 676 -15.33 5.90 30.15
C MET A 676 -15.27 5.08 31.44
N ILE A 677 -14.38 4.08 31.52
CA ILE A 677 -14.16 3.26 32.71
C ILE A 677 -13.71 4.12 33.89
N LYS A 678 -12.71 4.99 33.71
CA LYS A 678 -12.22 5.91 34.77
C LYS A 678 -13.36 6.76 35.31
N CYS A 679 -14.13 7.41 34.43
CA CYS A 679 -15.25 8.26 34.83
C CYS A 679 -16.34 7.47 35.58
N ALA A 680 -16.63 6.24 35.17
CA ALA A 680 -17.61 5.41 35.87
C ALA A 680 -17.11 4.95 37.24
N ALA A 681 -15.84 4.54 37.36
CA ALA A 681 -15.23 4.21 38.64
C ALA A 681 -15.30 5.40 39.61
N SER A 682 -14.92 6.61 39.16
CA SER A 682 -15.06 7.83 39.96
C SER A 682 -16.50 8.11 40.40
N ALA A 683 -17.47 7.90 39.50
CA ALA A 683 -18.89 8.11 39.81
C ALA A 683 -19.48 7.05 40.76
N ILE A 684 -18.93 5.83 40.79
CA ILE A 684 -19.27 4.81 41.79
C ILE A 684 -18.66 5.21 43.15
N LEU A 685 -17.38 5.60 43.16
CA LEU A 685 -16.66 6.04 44.35
C LEU A 685 -17.39 7.21 45.06
N SER A 686 -17.79 8.24 44.30
CA SER A 686 -18.52 9.39 44.85
C SER A 686 -19.91 9.05 45.41
N ARG A 687 -20.58 8.01 44.89
CA ARG A 687 -21.88 7.56 45.41
C ARG A 687 -21.75 6.76 46.70
N SER A 688 -20.66 6.00 46.83
CA SER A 688 -20.37 5.22 48.05
C SER A 688 -19.94 6.11 49.22
N SER A 689 -19.28 7.25 49.00
CA SER A 689 -18.89 8.19 50.06
C SER A 689 -20.00 9.14 50.52
N GLY A 690 -21.18 9.16 49.85
CA GLY A 690 -22.22 10.18 50.03
C GLY A 690 -23.48 9.77 50.79
N THR A 691 -23.53 8.58 51.41
CA THR A 691 -24.71 8.11 52.17
C THR A 691 -24.52 8.28 53.68
N GLU A 692 -25.16 9.31 54.26
CA GLU A 692 -25.25 9.52 55.71
C GLU A 692 -26.34 8.66 56.41
N ASN A 693 -27.00 7.70 55.75
CA ASN A 693 -27.95 6.79 56.41
C ASN A 693 -28.15 5.42 55.71
N GLY A 694 -27.32 4.43 56.08
CA GLY A 694 -27.55 2.96 56.06
C GLY A 694 -27.08 2.16 54.83
N PRO A 695 -26.75 0.84 54.94
CA PRO A 695 -26.49 -0.01 56.12
C PRO A 695 -24.98 -0.13 56.44
N ASN A 696 -24.63 -0.93 57.47
CA ASN A 696 -23.29 -1.09 58.07
C ASN A 696 -22.09 -1.06 57.10
N PRO A 697 -20.96 -0.43 57.47
CA PRO A 697 -19.70 -0.41 56.71
C PRO A 697 -18.98 -1.77 56.62
N ASP A 698 -19.63 -2.88 57.00
CA ASP A 698 -19.05 -4.23 57.04
C ASP A 698 -19.35 -5.07 55.78
N GLU A 699 -20.10 -4.58 54.78
CA GLU A 699 -20.49 -5.37 53.59
C GLU A 699 -19.82 -4.94 52.26
N LEU A 700 -19.04 -3.86 52.24
CA LEU A 700 -18.09 -3.57 51.17
C LEU A 700 -16.69 -3.74 51.78
N GLU A 701 -16.11 -4.93 51.58
CA GLU A 701 -14.71 -5.20 51.95
C GLU A 701 -13.82 -4.01 51.54
N ASP A 702 -12.95 -3.55 52.44
CA ASP A 702 -11.97 -2.46 52.25
C ASP A 702 -11.28 -2.52 50.86
N ASN A 703 -11.05 -3.74 50.39
CA ASN A 703 -10.50 -4.08 49.08
C ASN A 703 -11.31 -3.54 47.88
N GLY A 704 -12.62 -3.40 47.99
CA GLY A 704 -13.49 -2.92 46.91
C GLY A 704 -13.37 -1.40 46.67
N PHE A 705 -13.12 -0.63 47.73
CA PHE A 705 -12.94 0.82 47.64
C PHE A 705 -11.56 1.15 47.05
N GLU A 706 -10.50 0.49 47.53
CA GLU A 706 -9.14 0.63 46.99
C GLU A 706 -9.08 0.27 45.49
N LEU A 707 -9.75 -0.81 45.08
CA LEU A 707 -9.84 -1.18 43.67
C LEU A 707 -10.52 -0.09 42.83
N LEU A 708 -11.62 0.50 43.30
CA LEU A 708 -12.31 1.58 42.59
C LEU A 708 -11.46 2.85 42.48
N GLU A 709 -10.62 3.16 43.47
CA GLU A 709 -9.65 4.26 43.40
C GLU A 709 -8.58 4.01 42.33
N THR A 710 -8.06 2.78 42.25
CA THR A 710 -7.12 2.39 41.19
C THR A 710 -7.77 2.42 39.80
N GLU A 711 -9.04 2.02 39.69
CA GLU A 711 -9.82 2.03 38.45
C GLU A 711 -10.17 3.48 38.01
N ALA A 712 -10.42 4.39 38.96
CA ALA A 712 -10.63 5.81 38.69
C ALA A 712 -9.36 6.51 38.18
N SER A 713 -8.19 6.04 38.62
CA SER A 713 -6.88 6.54 38.19
C SER A 713 -6.24 5.72 37.05
N LEU A 714 -6.92 4.69 36.53
CA LEU A 714 -6.40 3.71 35.57
C LEU A 714 -5.63 4.31 34.38
N ASP A 715 -4.33 4.05 34.30
CA ASP A 715 -3.49 4.51 33.18
C ASP A 715 -3.46 3.51 32.02
N TYR A 716 -3.55 2.22 32.31
CA TYR A 716 -3.44 1.15 31.32
C TYR A 716 -4.63 0.19 31.44
N LEU A 717 -5.37 -0.03 30.35
CA LEU A 717 -6.54 -0.92 30.38
C LEU A 717 -6.17 -2.33 30.83
N CYS A 718 -5.00 -2.81 30.44
CA CYS A 718 -4.53 -4.15 30.78
C CYS A 718 -4.36 -4.41 32.29
N ASN A 719 -4.38 -3.36 33.14
CA ASN A 719 -4.32 -3.50 34.60
C ASN A 719 -5.69 -3.86 35.20
N LEU A 720 -6.78 -3.70 34.43
CA LEU A 720 -8.08 -4.25 34.80
C LEU A 720 -8.08 -5.76 34.53
N SER A 721 -8.67 -6.53 35.44
CA SER A 721 -8.84 -7.97 35.26
C SER A 721 -10.09 -8.28 34.43
N PRO A 722 -10.10 -9.37 33.65
CA PRO A 722 -11.28 -9.78 32.88
C PRO A 722 -12.56 -9.88 33.71
N HIS A 723 -12.49 -10.44 34.93
CA HIS A 723 -13.67 -10.59 35.78
C HIS A 723 -14.21 -9.24 36.26
N ARG A 724 -13.32 -8.29 36.66
CA ARG A 724 -13.74 -6.94 37.05
C ARG A 724 -14.39 -6.20 35.88
N TYR A 725 -13.79 -6.31 34.70
CA TYR A 725 -14.34 -5.72 33.48
C TYR A 725 -15.75 -6.25 33.15
N GLU A 726 -15.96 -7.56 33.15
CA GLU A 726 -17.26 -8.16 32.84
C GLU A 726 -18.31 -7.87 33.92
N ALA A 727 -17.91 -7.81 35.18
CA ALA A 727 -18.84 -7.56 36.29
C ALA A 727 -19.38 -6.12 36.29
N LEU A 728 -18.52 -5.13 36.00
CA LEU A 728 -18.84 -3.73 36.24
C LEU A 728 -18.94 -2.87 34.98
N TYR A 729 -18.13 -3.14 33.95
CA TYR A 729 -17.86 -2.18 32.88
C TYR A 729 -18.38 -2.58 31.51
N VAL A 730 -18.50 -3.87 31.21
CA VAL A 730 -18.88 -4.33 29.85
C VAL A 730 -20.23 -3.79 29.38
N LYS A 731 -21.22 -3.70 30.28
CA LYS A 731 -22.60 -3.28 29.93
C LYS A 731 -22.76 -1.78 29.76
N MET A 732 -21.80 -0.98 30.22
CA MET A 732 -21.88 0.49 30.15
C MET A 732 -21.13 1.07 28.96
N LEU A 733 -20.24 0.29 28.33
CA LEU A 733 -19.55 0.73 27.13
C LEU A 733 -20.46 0.54 25.90
N PRO A 734 -20.60 1.56 25.03
CA PRO A 734 -21.32 1.38 23.78
C PRO A 734 -20.48 0.55 22.81
N GLU A 735 -21.13 -0.12 21.86
CA GLU A 735 -20.42 -0.82 20.77
C GLU A 735 -19.60 0.19 19.95
N SER A 736 -20.21 1.33 19.60
CA SER A 736 -19.54 2.46 18.95
C SER A 736 -20.07 3.82 19.41
N ILE A 737 -19.29 4.87 19.24
CA ILE A 737 -19.68 6.26 19.53
C ILE A 737 -19.11 7.23 18.48
N LEU A 738 -19.88 8.27 18.14
CA LEU A 738 -19.42 9.37 17.29
C LEU A 738 -18.40 10.23 18.05
N GLY A 739 -17.32 10.64 17.37
CA GLY A 739 -16.26 11.47 17.95
C GLY A 739 -16.79 12.73 18.63
N GLU A 740 -17.71 13.45 17.97
CA GLU A 740 -18.37 14.64 18.52
C GLU A 740 -19.11 14.33 19.83
N THR A 741 -19.95 13.31 19.86
CA THR A 741 -20.70 12.89 21.06
C THR A 741 -19.77 12.48 22.22
N PHE A 742 -18.63 11.88 21.91
CA PHE A 742 -17.63 11.55 22.92
C PHE A 742 -16.97 12.83 23.49
N LEU A 743 -16.56 13.75 22.61
CA LEU A 743 -15.91 15.00 22.99
C LEU A 743 -16.82 15.89 23.83
N GLU A 744 -18.11 16.00 23.49
CA GLU A 744 -19.11 16.74 24.27
C GLU A 744 -19.24 16.23 25.72
N LYS A 745 -19.00 14.93 25.93
CA LYS A 745 -19.20 14.28 27.24
C LYS A 745 -17.93 14.15 28.07
N TYR A 746 -16.77 14.01 27.44
CA TYR A 746 -15.52 13.61 28.11
C TYR A 746 -14.32 14.53 27.83
N ASP A 747 -14.47 15.57 27.00
CA ASP A 747 -13.46 16.53 26.51
C ASP A 747 -12.30 15.93 25.69
N GLY A 748 -11.98 14.65 25.87
CA GLY A 748 -10.89 13.94 25.18
C GLY A 748 -10.62 12.55 25.77
N HIS A 749 -9.78 11.76 25.07
CA HIS A 749 -9.44 10.37 25.42
C HIS A 749 -8.06 10.20 26.10
N ASN A 750 -7.28 11.28 26.20
CA ASN A 750 -5.97 11.33 26.87
C ASN A 750 -4.92 10.36 26.25
N ASP A 751 -4.90 10.23 24.93
CA ASP A 751 -3.80 9.60 24.19
C ASP A 751 -2.87 10.68 23.63
N PRO A 752 -1.55 10.68 23.92
CA PRO A 752 -0.64 11.69 23.40
C PRO A 752 -0.32 11.57 21.90
N VAL A 753 -0.71 10.47 21.25
CA VAL A 753 -0.32 10.18 19.85
C VAL A 753 -1.47 10.35 18.86
N THR A 754 -2.72 10.17 19.28
CA THR A 754 -3.89 10.21 18.39
C THR A 754 -4.81 11.38 18.72
N VAL A 755 -5.54 11.85 17.70
CA VAL A 755 -6.54 12.92 17.80
C VAL A 755 -7.88 12.37 17.35
N ILE A 756 -8.95 12.68 18.08
CA ILE A 756 -10.31 12.27 17.73
C ILE A 756 -10.80 13.15 16.59
N ASP A 757 -11.14 12.54 15.45
CA ASP A 757 -11.97 13.17 14.42
C ASP A 757 -13.44 13.21 14.89
N PRO A 758 -14.05 14.41 15.05
CA PRO A 758 -15.45 14.55 15.48
C PRO A 758 -16.46 13.86 14.55
N ASN A 759 -16.16 13.78 13.25
CA ASN A 759 -17.07 13.25 12.24
C ASN A 759 -16.97 11.73 12.07
N HIS A 760 -16.07 11.07 12.80
CA HIS A 760 -15.82 9.64 12.69
C HIS A 760 -16.53 8.87 13.81
N ASN A 761 -17.06 7.69 13.49
CA ASN A 761 -17.67 6.78 14.46
C ASN A 761 -16.66 5.70 14.87
N TYR A 762 -16.33 5.61 16.15
CA TYR A 762 -15.32 4.69 16.69
C TYR A 762 -15.97 3.50 17.38
N GLY A 763 -15.47 2.29 17.13
CA GLY A 763 -15.76 1.15 17.98
C GLY A 763 -15.12 1.34 19.36
N VAL A 764 -15.82 1.02 20.46
CA VAL A 764 -15.32 1.26 21.82
C VAL A 764 -15.21 -0.04 22.61
N THR A 765 -16.27 -0.85 22.65
CA THR A 765 -16.33 -2.04 23.50
C THR A 765 -15.25 -3.06 23.14
N ALA A 766 -15.16 -3.49 21.88
CA ALA A 766 -14.16 -4.47 21.47
C ALA A 766 -12.71 -3.96 21.62
N PRO A 767 -12.35 -2.73 21.18
CA PRO A 767 -11.02 -2.16 21.42
C PRO A 767 -10.65 -2.02 22.90
N ALA A 768 -11.58 -1.65 23.78
CA ALA A 768 -11.32 -1.58 25.22
C ALA A 768 -11.15 -2.97 25.86
N LYS A 769 -11.95 -3.94 25.41
CA LYS A 769 -11.89 -5.34 25.88
C LYS A 769 -10.60 -6.03 25.49
N HIS A 770 -10.03 -5.73 24.32
CA HIS A 770 -8.87 -6.45 23.79
C HIS A 770 -7.66 -6.41 24.74
N PRO A 771 -7.12 -5.24 25.16
CA PRO A 771 -5.93 -5.20 26.03
C PRO A 771 -6.11 -5.87 27.40
N ILE A 772 -7.31 -5.82 27.97
CA ILE A 772 -7.66 -6.45 29.25
C ILE A 772 -7.47 -7.95 29.17
N TYR A 773 -8.12 -8.56 28.17
CA TYR A 773 -8.07 -10.01 27.99
C TYR A 773 -6.74 -10.48 27.39
N GLU A 774 -6.13 -9.68 26.51
CA GLU A 774 -4.87 -10.02 25.87
C GLU A 774 -3.75 -10.12 26.89
N ASN A 775 -3.68 -9.20 27.86
CA ASN A 775 -2.70 -9.28 28.94
C ASN A 775 -2.83 -10.57 29.77
N PHE A 776 -4.06 -10.99 30.05
CA PHE A 776 -4.31 -12.28 30.70
C PHE A 776 -3.84 -13.45 29.83
N ARG A 777 -4.17 -13.44 28.53
CA ARG A 777 -3.73 -14.46 27.58
C ARG A 777 -2.20 -14.53 27.47
N VAL A 778 -1.50 -13.39 27.42
CA VAL A 778 -0.02 -13.37 27.35
C VAL A 778 0.60 -13.95 28.61
N LYS A 779 0.09 -13.59 29.80
CA LYS A 779 0.56 -14.17 31.07
C LYS A 779 0.34 -15.69 31.12
N ALA A 780 -0.83 -16.17 30.68
CA ALA A 780 -1.13 -17.59 30.58
C ALA A 780 -0.22 -18.28 29.55
N PHE A 781 0.00 -17.68 28.39
CA PHE A 781 0.88 -18.18 27.33
C PHE A 781 2.32 -18.32 27.83
N LYS A 782 2.84 -17.29 28.51
CA LYS A 782 4.18 -17.31 29.13
C LYS A 782 4.32 -18.44 30.14
N ALA A 783 3.34 -18.63 31.01
CA ALA A 783 3.36 -19.72 32.00
C ALA A 783 3.32 -21.09 31.32
N LEU A 784 2.51 -21.24 30.27
CA LEU A 784 2.42 -22.48 29.48
C LEU A 784 3.71 -22.80 28.74
N LEU A 785 4.48 -21.81 28.25
CA LEU A 785 5.80 -22.08 27.66
C LEU A 785 6.78 -22.76 28.63
N THR A 786 6.65 -22.49 29.93
CA THR A 786 7.50 -23.08 30.97
C THR A 786 6.94 -24.38 31.57
N SER A 787 5.76 -24.83 31.15
CA SER A 787 5.13 -26.04 31.68
C SER A 787 5.74 -27.33 31.09
N ALA A 788 5.40 -28.47 31.69
CA ALA A 788 5.88 -29.77 31.23
C ALA A 788 5.41 -30.07 29.79
N ASN A 789 6.33 -30.61 28.98
CA ASN A 789 6.05 -31.03 27.62
C ASN A 789 4.86 -32.01 27.59
N SER A 790 3.77 -31.58 26.95
CA SER A 790 2.56 -32.37 26.78
C SER A 790 1.74 -31.84 25.59
N ASP A 791 0.88 -32.68 25.04
CA ASP A 791 -0.06 -32.25 24.00
C ASP A 791 -1.03 -31.20 24.52
N TYR A 792 -1.39 -31.29 25.80
CA TYR A 792 -2.21 -30.28 26.47
C TYR A 792 -1.54 -28.90 26.47
N GLN A 793 -0.23 -28.82 26.70
CA GLN A 793 0.52 -27.57 26.62
C GLN A 793 0.37 -26.92 25.23
N LEU A 794 0.62 -27.68 24.17
CA LEU A 794 0.53 -27.18 22.80
C LEU A 794 -0.90 -26.80 22.40
N THR A 795 -1.90 -27.62 22.77
CA THR A 795 -3.31 -27.30 22.54
C THR A 795 -3.72 -26.02 23.28
N ALA A 796 -3.30 -25.84 24.53
CA ALA A 796 -3.61 -24.65 25.30
C ALA A 796 -2.93 -23.39 24.73
N LEU A 797 -1.66 -23.49 24.32
CA LEU A 797 -0.96 -22.40 23.62
C LEU A 797 -1.70 -22.03 22.33
N GLY A 798 -2.10 -23.03 21.55
CA GLY A 798 -2.78 -22.82 20.28
C GLY A 798 -4.17 -22.19 20.43
N GLU A 799 -4.92 -22.60 21.45
CA GLU A 799 -6.22 -22.01 21.80
C GLU A 799 -6.09 -20.52 22.16
N LEU A 800 -5.04 -20.15 22.90
CA LEU A 800 -4.77 -18.74 23.21
C LEU A 800 -4.47 -17.92 21.94
N LEU A 801 -3.77 -18.49 20.96
CA LEU A 801 -3.57 -17.82 19.66
C LEU A 801 -4.89 -17.61 18.93
N TYR A 802 -5.74 -18.64 18.83
CA TYR A 802 -7.05 -18.51 18.18
C TYR A 802 -7.92 -17.44 18.86
N GLN A 803 -7.96 -17.43 20.20
CA GLN A 803 -8.68 -16.40 20.95
C GLN A 803 -8.15 -14.98 20.68
N CYS A 804 -6.83 -14.82 20.57
CA CYS A 804 -6.23 -13.56 20.14
C CYS A 804 -6.69 -13.16 18.73
N HIS A 805 -6.66 -14.08 17.77
CA HIS A 805 -7.09 -13.82 16.39
C HIS A 805 -8.57 -13.38 16.29
N TYR A 806 -9.46 -14.05 17.02
CA TYR A 806 -10.87 -13.65 17.07
C TYR A 806 -11.04 -12.29 17.77
N SER A 807 -10.23 -11.99 18.79
CA SER A 807 -10.24 -10.68 19.42
C SER A 807 -9.80 -9.57 18.45
N TYR A 808 -8.82 -9.81 17.59
CA TYR A 808 -8.44 -8.89 16.50
C TYR A 808 -9.59 -8.64 15.53
N SER A 809 -10.25 -9.72 15.11
CA SER A 809 -11.39 -9.65 14.19
C SER A 809 -12.55 -8.86 14.78
N ALA A 810 -12.81 -9.01 16.08
CA ALA A 810 -13.81 -8.24 16.81
C ALA A 810 -13.49 -6.73 16.88
N CYS A 811 -12.20 -6.37 16.89
CA CYS A 811 -11.75 -4.98 16.77
C CYS A 811 -11.85 -4.43 15.33
N GLY A 812 -12.24 -5.24 14.34
CA GLY A 812 -12.28 -4.84 12.93
C GLY A 812 -10.93 -4.98 12.20
N LEU A 813 -9.94 -5.65 12.81
CA LEU A 813 -8.58 -5.81 12.27
C LEU A 813 -8.36 -7.16 11.57
N GLY A 814 -9.43 -7.92 11.31
CA GLY A 814 -9.36 -9.16 10.54
C GLY A 814 -9.26 -8.91 9.03
N SER A 815 -8.81 -9.91 8.26
CA SER A 815 -8.83 -9.86 6.79
C SER A 815 -9.10 -11.25 6.20
N ASP A 816 -9.66 -11.33 4.99
CA ASP A 816 -9.98 -12.63 4.38
C ASP A 816 -8.73 -13.53 4.28
N GLY A 817 -7.59 -12.96 3.86
CA GLY A 817 -6.34 -13.72 3.72
C GLY A 817 -5.82 -14.29 5.03
N THR A 818 -5.78 -13.48 6.09
CA THR A 818 -5.31 -13.96 7.41
C THR A 818 -6.30 -14.94 8.03
N ASN A 819 -7.62 -14.68 7.92
CA ASN A 819 -8.67 -15.59 8.38
C ASN A 819 -8.60 -16.94 7.67
N ARG A 820 -8.35 -16.94 6.35
CA ARG A 820 -8.18 -18.15 5.55
C ARG A 820 -6.95 -18.95 5.97
N LEU A 821 -5.81 -18.30 6.18
CA LEU A 821 -4.61 -18.97 6.69
C LEU A 821 -4.85 -19.60 8.06
N VAL A 822 -5.50 -18.88 8.99
CA VAL A 822 -5.85 -19.41 10.31
C VAL A 822 -6.78 -20.62 10.20
N ARG A 823 -7.79 -20.57 9.32
CA ARG A 823 -8.68 -21.72 9.04
C ARG A 823 -7.92 -22.91 8.46
N LEU A 824 -6.99 -22.70 7.54
CA LEU A 824 -6.16 -23.77 6.99
C LEU A 824 -5.32 -24.45 8.08
N VAL A 825 -4.77 -23.70 9.04
CA VAL A 825 -4.08 -24.28 10.21
C VAL A 825 -5.05 -25.12 11.07
N GLN A 826 -6.28 -24.63 11.32
CA GLN A 826 -7.32 -25.38 12.03
C GLN A 826 -7.70 -26.68 11.31
N GLU A 827 -7.86 -26.64 9.99
CA GLU A 827 -8.14 -27.82 9.17
C GLU A 827 -7.02 -28.86 9.25
N MET A 828 -5.76 -28.43 9.22
CA MET A 828 -4.62 -29.34 9.37
C MET A 828 -4.60 -30.02 10.73
N GLN A 829 -4.87 -29.26 11.80
CA GLN A 829 -4.98 -29.77 13.17
C GLN A 829 -6.05 -30.88 13.28
N HIS A 830 -7.20 -30.70 12.62
CA HIS A 830 -8.34 -31.64 12.70
C HIS A 830 -8.37 -32.72 11.60
N SER A 831 -7.39 -32.76 10.70
CA SER A 831 -7.36 -33.70 9.57
C SER A 831 -7.24 -35.17 10.00
N LYS A 832 -7.83 -36.12 9.24
CA LYS A 832 -7.83 -37.56 9.59
C LYS A 832 -6.42 -38.17 9.72
N ALA A 833 -5.40 -37.57 9.11
CA ALA A 833 -4.01 -38.01 9.22
C ALA A 833 -3.43 -37.84 10.64
N SER A 834 -3.94 -36.87 11.43
CA SER A 834 -3.52 -36.64 12.83
C SER A 834 -4.06 -37.68 13.82
N LYS A 835 -4.94 -38.60 13.38
CA LYS A 835 -5.47 -39.68 14.24
C LYS A 835 -4.51 -40.86 14.42
N SER A 836 -3.40 -40.92 13.68
CA SER A 836 -2.41 -41.99 13.77
C SER A 836 -1.28 -41.74 14.79
N GLY A 837 -1.39 -40.66 15.56
CA GLY A 837 -0.48 -40.32 16.64
C GLY A 837 -0.10 -38.85 16.54
N ASP A 838 -0.47 -38.07 17.56
CA ASP A 838 0.19 -36.83 17.94
C ASP A 838 0.03 -35.65 16.94
N GLY A 839 -0.95 -34.77 17.16
CA GLY A 839 -1.22 -33.58 16.33
C GLY A 839 -0.02 -32.65 16.12
N THR A 840 0.12 -32.00 14.98
CA THR A 840 1.40 -31.35 14.58
C THR A 840 1.36 -29.83 14.55
N LEU A 841 0.21 -29.24 14.24
CA LEU A 841 -0.09 -27.80 14.35
C LEU A 841 -1.24 -27.62 15.33
N TYR A 842 -1.20 -26.55 16.13
CA TYR A 842 -2.11 -26.40 17.27
C TYR A 842 -2.82 -25.06 17.35
N GLY A 843 -2.28 -24.02 16.72
CA GLY A 843 -2.87 -22.68 16.79
C GLY A 843 -2.29 -21.73 15.77
N ALA A 844 -3.06 -20.70 15.44
CA ALA A 844 -2.58 -19.62 14.61
C ALA A 844 -3.31 -18.30 14.90
N LYS A 845 -2.61 -17.19 14.70
CA LYS A 845 -3.19 -15.85 14.79
C LYS A 845 -2.55 -14.85 13.84
N ILE A 846 -3.26 -13.77 13.57
CA ILE A 846 -2.69 -12.59 12.90
C ILE A 846 -1.59 -11.94 13.77
N THR A 847 -0.60 -11.30 13.13
CA THR A 847 0.50 -10.56 13.79
C THR A 847 0.50 -9.08 13.40
N GLY A 848 1.09 -8.23 14.25
CA GLY A 848 1.27 -6.80 13.99
C GLY A 848 -0.04 -6.01 14.04
N GLY A 849 -0.12 -4.91 13.29
CA GLY A 849 -1.26 -3.98 13.31
C GLY A 849 -2.58 -4.51 12.73
N GLY A 850 -2.59 -5.69 12.09
CA GLY A 850 -3.79 -6.30 11.51
C GLY A 850 -4.19 -5.77 10.12
N SER A 851 -5.43 -6.07 9.71
CA SER A 851 -6.02 -5.72 8.40
C SER A 851 -5.24 -6.25 7.19
N GLY A 852 -4.59 -7.41 7.33
CA GLY A 852 -3.69 -7.98 6.33
C GLY A 852 -2.45 -8.60 6.98
N GLY A 853 -1.42 -8.83 6.18
CA GLY A 853 -0.09 -9.19 6.66
C GLY A 853 0.08 -10.68 6.96
N THR A 854 0.75 -10.95 8.06
CA THR A 854 1.28 -12.28 8.40
C THR A 854 0.43 -12.98 9.46
N VAL A 855 0.42 -14.31 9.45
CA VAL A 855 -0.14 -15.17 10.50
C VAL A 855 0.99 -15.90 11.23
N CYS A 856 1.04 -15.80 12.56
CA CYS A 856 1.89 -16.61 13.43
C CYS A 856 1.18 -17.94 13.74
N ALA A 857 1.79 -19.07 13.37
CA ALA A 857 1.31 -20.42 13.68
C ALA A 857 2.24 -21.12 14.67
N VAL A 858 1.68 -21.94 15.57
CA VAL A 858 2.40 -22.77 16.55
C VAL A 858 2.20 -24.26 16.29
N GLY A 859 3.26 -25.03 16.49
CA GLY A 859 3.25 -26.47 16.29
C GLY A 859 4.45 -27.17 16.92
N ARG A 860 4.50 -28.50 16.79
CA ARG A 860 5.68 -29.25 17.20
C ARG A 860 6.87 -28.90 16.32
N ASN A 861 8.04 -28.85 16.93
CA ASN A 861 9.31 -28.76 16.22
C ASN A 861 9.60 -30.11 15.52
N SER A 862 8.96 -30.35 14.38
CA SER A 862 9.05 -31.59 13.61
C SER A 862 9.04 -31.34 12.09
N LEU A 863 9.54 -32.33 11.35
CA LEU A 863 9.49 -32.32 9.87
C LEU A 863 8.04 -32.30 9.38
N GLN A 864 7.16 -33.08 10.01
CA GLN A 864 5.76 -33.19 9.64
C GLN A 864 5.02 -31.86 9.78
N SER A 865 5.24 -31.12 10.87
CA SER A 865 4.68 -29.78 11.04
C SER A 865 5.17 -28.83 9.94
N SER A 866 6.45 -28.91 9.56
CA SER A 866 7.01 -28.09 8.49
C SER A 866 6.41 -28.44 7.11
N GLN A 867 6.16 -29.73 6.84
CA GLN A 867 5.47 -30.18 5.62
C GLN A 867 4.02 -29.68 5.55
N GLN A 868 3.30 -29.69 6.68
CA GLN A 868 1.94 -29.13 6.73
C GLN A 868 1.90 -27.63 6.49
N ILE A 869 2.90 -26.88 6.97
CA ILE A 869 3.00 -25.43 6.65
C ILE A 869 3.18 -25.22 5.14
N LEU A 870 3.98 -26.06 4.46
CA LEU A 870 4.12 -26.02 3.00
C LEU A 870 2.83 -26.45 2.28
N GLU A 871 2.09 -27.41 2.84
CA GLU A 871 0.79 -27.80 2.31
C GLU A 871 -0.23 -26.65 2.43
N ILE A 872 -0.25 -25.95 3.56
CA ILE A 872 -1.06 -24.73 3.76
C ILE A 872 -0.67 -23.66 2.74
N GLN A 873 0.63 -23.44 2.52
CA GLN A 873 1.16 -22.51 1.52
C GLN A 873 0.61 -22.83 0.13
N GLN A 874 0.65 -24.10 -0.27
CA GLN A 874 0.16 -24.52 -1.58
C GLN A 874 -1.36 -24.43 -1.70
N ARG A 875 -2.12 -24.88 -0.69
CA ARG A 875 -3.59 -24.73 -0.67
C ARG A 875 -4.03 -23.27 -0.72
N TYR A 876 -3.31 -22.38 -0.05
CA TYR A 876 -3.57 -20.94 -0.12
C TYR A 876 -3.28 -20.38 -1.52
N LYS A 877 -2.20 -20.81 -2.17
CA LYS A 877 -1.90 -20.45 -3.56
C LYS A 877 -2.96 -20.94 -4.52
N ASP A 878 -3.40 -22.18 -4.40
CA ASP A 878 -4.43 -22.75 -5.27
C ASP A 878 -5.75 -21.98 -5.14
N ALA A 879 -6.06 -21.49 -3.93
CA ALA A 879 -7.27 -20.73 -3.65
C ALA A 879 -7.19 -19.24 -4.01
N THR A 880 -6.00 -18.62 -4.03
CA THR A 880 -5.85 -17.16 -4.15
C THR A 880 -4.94 -16.69 -5.29
N GLY A 881 -4.20 -17.61 -5.92
CA GLY A 881 -3.13 -17.31 -6.87
C GLY A 881 -1.82 -16.83 -6.24
N TYR A 882 -1.80 -16.50 -4.95
CA TYR A 882 -0.62 -16.00 -4.24
C TYR A 882 0.06 -17.10 -3.42
N LEU A 883 1.37 -17.28 -3.58
CA LEU A 883 2.16 -18.20 -2.77
C LEU A 883 2.65 -17.48 -1.48
N PRO A 884 2.16 -17.85 -0.27
CA PRO A 884 2.61 -17.23 0.97
C PRO A 884 4.12 -17.31 1.18
N TYR A 885 4.75 -16.21 1.60
CA TYR A 885 6.14 -16.26 2.08
C TYR A 885 6.17 -16.80 3.52
N ILE A 886 7.08 -17.74 3.81
CA ILE A 886 7.20 -18.37 5.14
C ILE A 886 8.37 -17.76 5.89
N LEU A 887 8.05 -17.01 6.94
CA LEU A 887 8.98 -16.36 7.85
C LEU A 887 9.37 -17.33 8.95
N ARG A 888 10.65 -17.30 9.33
CA ARG A 888 11.21 -18.19 10.36
C ARG A 888 11.91 -17.39 11.45
N ALA A 889 12.01 -18.00 12.63
CA ALA A 889 12.82 -17.49 13.72
C ALA A 889 14.28 -17.30 13.28
N HIS A 890 14.93 -16.29 13.84
CA HIS A 890 16.36 -16.11 13.65
C HIS A 890 17.13 -17.27 14.30
N HIS A 891 17.77 -18.11 13.50
CA HIS A 891 18.67 -19.18 13.96
C HIS A 891 20.11 -18.73 13.71
N LEU A 892 20.94 -18.69 14.76
CA LEU A 892 22.39 -18.66 14.58
C LEU A 892 22.81 -20.00 13.97
N VAL A 893 23.57 -19.98 12.88
CA VAL A 893 24.15 -21.19 12.30
C VAL A 893 25.13 -21.76 13.32
N GLN A 894 24.67 -22.66 14.19
CA GLN A 894 25.56 -23.66 14.75
C GLN A 894 25.86 -24.63 13.62
N ALA A 895 27.15 -24.80 13.33
CA ALA A 895 27.63 -25.85 12.46
C ALA A 895 26.95 -27.18 12.84
N SER A 896 26.60 -27.95 11.80
CA SER A 896 25.96 -29.27 11.83
C SER A 896 24.48 -29.32 12.23
N LEU A 897 23.62 -29.41 11.22
CA LEU A 897 22.94 -30.66 10.85
C LEU A 897 22.29 -30.48 9.47
N ASP A 898 23.03 -30.84 8.42
CA ASP A 898 22.41 -31.41 7.23
C ASP A 898 21.79 -32.76 7.65
N ILE A 899 20.47 -32.80 7.83
CA ILE A 899 19.65 -34.02 7.74
C ILE A 899 18.28 -33.66 7.14
#